data_AF-A0A1Q9PDY8-F1
#
_entry.id   AF-A0A1Q9PDY8-F1
#
_cell.length_a   1.000
_cell.length_b   1.000
_cell.length_c   1.000
_cell.angle_alpha   90.00
_cell.angle_beta   90.00
_cell.angle_gamma   90.00
#
_symmetry.space_group_name_H-M   'P 1'
#
loop_
_entity.id
_entity.type
_entity.pdbx_description
1 polymer ?
#
loop_
_entity_poly.entity_id
_entity_poly.type
_entity_poly.pdbx_seq_one_letter_code
_entity_poly.pdbx_strand_id
1 'polypeptide(L)'
;MTISDISLSLEQLAQYLVEKQNIDKEFKGVNYSHAISIINNVVIFQDPESLFVRMRTFSSNLLQSLVKNKHLVHAPFRENKLSYVGRDNLTIFHKIYVKENIQYKNSQAKAVLDFIKEEDSSTRFKIMERFDLSKDEVMKILSELRSNFQIFMFYDGTNWSIFSTKLLMPEYSISKTSAISDLIYNVIKSYGPITVPQIIRILNMTGGRISTSIIELFESKKIIRGQFIENSSYEAFLAADELDYLRKYNENYKSQTAHQIEILPENDPLSEYWSSADFLNLEEIKDEIVFVSGKPVCSFDYKIIGDKLHISNLIRSVEFSNLEQEIKDKIQEFTENKGKILVYPELQSEVVENQSKVFADILSQRGYRPRPSGLVYTLKGRKLPDGDKRLFSTEEIFPLLINKQYLSNNTQFSSKAEALKGLESLGIPLSIISLLIRTESGKEHYIDELVKDKQLSLGKFGSFSRGSVVTRDYYIFAKLSPSRYHGVLEERVLNVIKQKERINFSQLKAALNLSNQVLLSSISKLENSHEIVQSKSVSNQIIWMPVSKHVKGIQTRKFETQRESWLDVIFRILSTNLPLTIDQIANLTGLSNTQIEVNIKELIASKGVRSGRFMEDENKVQFTTKEIEDLISGYIYQKDDNLIQAESVEFTYVPRNDPILILYRNYLLKRFKLRSLFSRSVPSDYGEIILKNGEPIALLHIKKVEKVDFIHNIEILPEFNDTHTLMFIFSAIQEFQNKTRDEDKRTIRIKQINGIPLLSNEGKDYAKLLEDMQIDFQILS
;
A
#
# COMPACT_ATOMS: atom_id res chain seq x y z
N MET A 1 9.70 -34.40 17.09
CA MET A 1 9.25 -33.41 16.09
C MET A 1 9.96 -32.09 16.33
N THR A 2 10.68 -31.61 15.32
CA THR A 2 11.23 -30.25 15.28
C THR A 2 10.11 -29.24 14.95
N ILE A 3 10.32 -27.94 15.19
CA ILE A 3 9.32 -26.89 14.86
C ILE A 3 8.93 -26.94 13.38
N SER A 4 9.79 -27.48 12.51
CA SER A 4 9.54 -27.75 11.08
C SER A 4 8.38 -28.70 10.79
N ASP A 5 7.90 -29.46 11.77
CA ASP A 5 6.99 -30.59 11.52
C ASP A 5 5.51 -30.22 11.78
N ILE A 6 5.22 -28.96 12.13
CA ILE A 6 3.86 -28.46 12.41
C ILE A 6 3.51 -27.42 11.36
N SER A 7 2.86 -27.87 10.29
CA SER A 7 2.27 -27.00 9.27
C SER A 7 0.80 -27.35 9.15
N LEU A 8 -0.07 -26.34 9.29
CA LEU A 8 -1.51 -26.49 9.11
C LEU A 8 -1.87 -26.17 7.66
N SER A 9 -2.72 -26.99 7.05
CA SER A 9 -3.45 -26.60 5.85
C SER A 9 -4.37 -25.41 6.16
N LEU A 10 -4.85 -24.71 5.13
CA LEU A 10 -5.77 -23.58 5.32
C LEU A 10 -7.07 -23.98 6.02
N GLU A 11 -7.57 -25.19 5.74
CA GLU A 11 -8.76 -25.74 6.39
C GLU A 11 -8.50 -26.04 7.88
N GLN A 12 -7.36 -26.64 8.19
CA GLN A 12 -6.97 -26.90 9.57
C GLN A 12 -6.79 -25.61 10.37
N LEU A 13 -6.16 -24.59 9.77
CA LEU A 13 -5.98 -23.27 10.37
C LEU A 13 -7.33 -22.58 10.62
N ALA A 14 -8.24 -22.64 9.65
CA ALA A 14 -9.61 -22.13 9.76
C ALA A 14 -10.35 -22.73 10.95
N GLN A 15 -10.39 -24.05 11.02
CA GLN A 15 -11.06 -24.75 12.12
C GLN A 15 -10.37 -24.51 13.46
N TYR A 16 -9.02 -24.43 13.48
CA TYR A 16 -8.24 -24.12 14.68
C TYR A 16 -8.61 -22.75 15.24
N LEU A 17 -8.71 -21.73 14.39
CA LEU A 17 -9.07 -20.38 14.81
C LEU A 17 -10.53 -20.29 15.26
N VAL A 18 -11.45 -21.04 14.65
CA VAL A 18 -12.85 -21.13 15.10
C VAL A 18 -12.94 -21.70 16.52
N GLU A 19 -12.26 -22.81 16.81
CA GLU A 19 -12.24 -23.43 18.14
C GLU A 19 -11.60 -22.47 19.17
N LYS A 20 -10.46 -21.87 18.81
CA LYS A 20 -9.71 -20.94 19.66
C LYS A 20 -10.51 -19.68 20.00
N GLN A 21 -11.32 -19.21 19.06
CA GLN A 21 -12.18 -18.04 19.22
C GLN A 21 -13.57 -18.37 19.80
N ASN A 22 -13.82 -19.65 20.16
CA ASN A 22 -15.09 -20.17 20.67
C ASN A 22 -16.29 -19.84 19.77
N ILE A 23 -16.12 -19.95 18.45
CA ILE A 23 -17.20 -19.72 17.47
C ILE A 23 -18.06 -20.99 17.30
N ASP A 24 -17.47 -22.17 17.50
CA ASP A 24 -18.10 -23.50 17.46
C ASP A 24 -18.86 -23.89 18.73
N LYS A 25 -18.60 -23.23 19.86
CA LYS A 25 -19.21 -23.58 21.14
C LYS A 25 -20.56 -22.88 21.33
N GLU A 26 -21.62 -23.67 21.45
CA GLU A 26 -22.92 -23.17 21.85
C GLU A 26 -23.02 -23.08 23.38
N PHE A 27 -23.13 -21.85 23.89
CA PHE A 27 -23.38 -21.62 25.31
C PHE A 27 -24.88 -21.48 25.55
N LYS A 28 -25.47 -22.39 26.33
CA LYS A 28 -26.88 -22.30 26.71
C LYS A 28 -27.09 -21.22 27.76
N GLY A 29 -27.84 -20.17 27.40
CA GLY A 29 -28.29 -19.11 28.30
C GLY A 29 -27.33 -17.93 28.44
N VAL A 30 -27.82 -16.83 28.99
CA VAL A 30 -27.04 -15.60 29.21
C VAL A 30 -26.06 -15.82 30.37
N ASN A 31 -24.83 -16.25 30.06
CA ASN A 31 -23.77 -16.40 31.05
C ASN A 31 -22.78 -15.24 31.00
N TYR A 32 -22.81 -14.42 32.04
CA TYR A 32 -21.97 -13.23 32.19
C TYR A 32 -20.47 -13.55 32.25
N SER A 33 -20.07 -14.65 32.89
CA SER A 33 -18.65 -15.02 33.00
C SER A 33 -18.08 -15.48 31.66
N HIS A 34 -18.89 -16.15 30.84
CA HIS A 34 -18.49 -16.56 29.48
C HIS A 34 -18.28 -15.35 28.57
N ALA A 35 -19.17 -14.37 28.62
CA ALA A 35 -19.01 -13.13 27.85
C ALA A 35 -17.69 -12.42 28.21
N ILE A 36 -17.35 -12.34 29.51
CA ILE A 36 -16.06 -11.79 29.96
C ILE A 36 -14.89 -12.60 29.41
N SER A 37 -14.96 -13.93 29.45
CA SER A 37 -13.91 -14.79 28.88
C SER A 37 -13.72 -14.56 27.39
N ILE A 38 -14.80 -14.44 26.62
CA ILE A 38 -14.74 -14.14 25.18
C ILE A 38 -14.13 -12.77 24.94
N ILE A 39 -14.59 -11.74 25.65
CA ILE A 39 -14.07 -10.37 25.55
C ILE A 39 -12.56 -10.33 25.80
N ASN A 40 -12.08 -11.07 26.80
CA ASN A 40 -10.65 -11.11 27.12
C ASN A 40 -9.84 -11.86 26.04
N ASN A 41 -10.43 -12.88 25.40
CA ASN A 41 -9.79 -13.62 24.32
C ASN A 41 -9.76 -12.87 22.99
N VAL A 42 -10.77 -12.06 22.67
CA VAL A 42 -10.86 -11.35 21.37
C VAL A 42 -9.97 -10.09 21.34
N VAL A 43 -9.42 -9.66 22.48
CA VAL A 43 -8.57 -8.46 22.68
C VAL A 43 -9.30 -7.14 22.40
N ILE A 44 -9.83 -6.96 21.19
CA ILE A 44 -10.53 -5.77 20.70
C ILE A 44 -11.50 -6.14 19.58
N PHE A 45 -12.70 -5.57 19.55
CA PHE A 45 -13.64 -5.70 18.41
C PHE A 45 -14.41 -4.39 18.20
N GLN A 46 -14.83 -4.09 16.97
CA GLN A 46 -15.57 -2.84 16.68
C GLN A 46 -17.08 -3.03 16.77
N ASP A 47 -17.58 -4.18 16.33
CA ASP A 47 -19.00 -4.45 16.23
C ASP A 47 -19.46 -5.33 17.41
N PRO A 48 -20.50 -4.95 18.19
CA PRO A 48 -21.07 -5.85 19.19
C PRO A 48 -21.58 -7.19 18.60
N GLU A 49 -21.88 -7.25 17.30
CA GLU A 49 -22.23 -8.50 16.60
C GLU A 49 -21.11 -9.54 16.66
N SER A 50 -19.83 -9.12 16.74
CA SER A 50 -18.70 -10.02 17.01
C SER A 50 -18.87 -10.81 18.31
N LEU A 51 -19.41 -10.18 19.36
CA LEU A 51 -19.71 -10.84 20.62
C LEU A 51 -20.96 -11.71 20.51
N PHE A 52 -21.97 -11.28 19.73
CA PHE A 52 -23.19 -12.04 19.50
C PHE A 52 -22.92 -13.41 18.88
N VAL A 53 -22.13 -13.47 17.81
CA VAL A 53 -21.84 -14.72 17.09
C VAL A 53 -21.17 -15.76 18.00
N ARG A 54 -20.32 -15.31 18.93
CA ARG A 54 -19.63 -16.20 19.90
C ARG A 54 -20.49 -16.60 21.10
N MET A 55 -21.52 -15.81 21.43
CA MET A 55 -22.42 -16.09 22.55
C MET A 55 -23.66 -16.90 22.13
N ARG A 56 -24.12 -16.76 20.89
CA ARG A 56 -25.38 -17.29 20.30
C ARG A 56 -26.68 -16.89 21.02
N THR A 57 -26.64 -16.57 22.30
CA THR A 57 -27.73 -15.95 23.07
C THR A 57 -27.31 -14.55 23.52
N PHE A 58 -27.59 -13.54 22.71
CA PHE A 58 -27.30 -12.16 23.05
C PHE A 58 -28.58 -11.40 23.40
N SER A 59 -28.50 -10.59 24.44
CA SER A 59 -29.48 -9.55 24.71
C SER A 59 -28.76 -8.21 24.74
N SER A 60 -29.39 -7.16 24.21
CA SER A 60 -28.93 -5.79 24.39
C SER A 60 -28.66 -5.47 25.87
N ASN A 61 -29.46 -6.06 26.76
CA ASN A 61 -29.31 -5.99 28.20
C ASN A 61 -27.99 -6.56 28.71
N LEU A 62 -27.46 -7.64 28.11
CA LEU A 62 -26.14 -8.19 28.46
C LEU A 62 -25.02 -7.22 28.13
N LEU A 63 -25.01 -6.67 26.90
CA LEU A 63 -24.00 -5.68 26.51
C LEU A 63 -24.07 -4.44 27.39
N GLN A 64 -25.28 -3.91 27.61
CA GLN A 64 -25.49 -2.79 28.53
C GLN A 64 -24.99 -3.11 29.94
N SER A 65 -25.23 -4.33 30.43
CA SER A 65 -24.75 -4.76 31.75
C SER A 65 -23.22 -4.85 31.80
N LEU A 66 -22.58 -5.42 30.78
CA LEU A 66 -21.12 -5.53 30.68
C LEU A 66 -20.45 -4.16 30.70
N VAL A 67 -21.04 -3.18 30.00
CA VAL A 67 -20.48 -1.82 29.97
C VAL A 67 -20.84 -1.03 31.24
N LYS A 68 -22.08 -1.14 31.75
CA LYS A 68 -22.51 -0.51 33.00
C LYS A 68 -21.66 -0.95 34.18
N ASN A 69 -21.31 -2.23 34.22
CA ASN A 69 -20.44 -2.83 35.23
C ASN A 69 -18.94 -2.71 34.89
N LYS A 70 -18.58 -1.97 33.83
CA LYS A 70 -17.19 -1.63 33.45
C LYS A 70 -16.31 -2.85 33.11
N HIS A 71 -16.89 -3.97 32.69
CA HIS A 71 -16.13 -5.12 32.17
C HIS A 71 -15.74 -4.94 30.70
N LEU A 72 -16.53 -4.15 29.98
CA LEU A 72 -16.29 -3.81 28.59
C LEU A 72 -16.26 -2.29 28.46
N VAL A 73 -15.27 -1.74 27.76
CA VAL A 73 -15.15 -0.31 27.52
C VAL A 73 -15.27 -0.04 26.04
N HIS A 74 -16.17 0.88 25.66
CA HIS A 74 -16.36 1.32 24.28
C HIS A 74 -15.68 2.69 24.09
N ALA A 75 -14.56 2.74 23.37
CA ALA A 75 -13.77 3.95 23.21
C ALA A 75 -12.95 3.97 21.89
N PRO A 76 -12.31 5.10 21.53
CA PRO A 76 -11.65 5.30 20.22
C PRO A 76 -10.28 4.59 20.06
N PHE A 77 -10.15 3.31 20.42
CA PHE A 77 -8.87 2.61 20.57
C PHE A 77 -8.01 2.47 19.29
N ARG A 78 -8.61 2.30 18.10
CA ARG A 78 -7.88 2.05 16.84
C ARG A 78 -7.86 3.29 15.96
N GLU A 79 -6.91 4.20 16.19
CA GLU A 79 -6.79 5.47 15.45
C GLU A 79 -8.10 6.30 15.45
N ASN A 80 -8.74 6.42 16.61
CA ASN A 80 -10.05 7.06 16.81
C ASN A 80 -11.27 6.27 16.31
N LYS A 81 -11.13 5.04 15.82
CA LYS A 81 -12.28 4.16 15.61
C LYS A 81 -12.83 3.70 16.95
N LEU A 82 -14.15 3.79 17.10
CA LEU A 82 -14.85 3.27 18.27
C LEU A 82 -14.74 1.75 18.29
N SER A 83 -14.31 1.21 19.42
CA SER A 83 -14.09 -0.23 19.61
C SER A 83 -14.32 -0.62 21.06
N TYR A 84 -14.68 -1.88 21.26
CA TYR A 84 -14.88 -2.50 22.54
C TYR A 84 -13.60 -3.22 22.97
N VAL A 85 -13.16 -2.96 24.20
CA VAL A 85 -11.99 -3.57 24.81
C VAL A 85 -12.36 -4.06 26.20
N GLY A 86 -11.92 -5.27 26.52
CA GLY A 86 -12.08 -5.84 27.86
C GLY A 86 -11.30 -5.05 28.91
N ARG A 87 -11.82 -5.01 30.14
CA ARG A 87 -11.19 -4.29 31.26
C ARG A 87 -9.70 -4.64 31.44
N ASP A 88 -9.32 -5.91 31.23
CA ASP A 88 -7.95 -6.37 31.43
C ASP A 88 -6.97 -5.82 30.39
N ASN A 89 -7.45 -5.51 29.18
CA ASN A 89 -6.66 -4.89 28.12
C ASN A 89 -6.69 -3.35 28.19
N LEU A 90 -7.61 -2.75 28.95
CA LEU A 90 -7.81 -1.30 29.01
C LEU A 90 -6.53 -0.54 29.40
N THR A 91 -5.76 -1.08 30.34
CA THR A 91 -4.50 -0.49 30.81
C THR A 91 -3.46 -0.40 29.71
N ILE A 92 -3.34 -1.47 28.92
CA ILE A 92 -2.42 -1.56 27.80
C ILE A 92 -2.78 -0.49 26.76
N PHE A 93 -4.04 -0.44 26.35
CA PHE A 93 -4.52 0.52 25.38
C PHE A 93 -4.35 1.97 25.85
N HIS A 94 -4.73 2.28 27.08
CA HIS A 94 -4.55 3.63 27.61
C HIS A 94 -3.08 4.04 27.62
N LYS A 95 -2.14 3.19 28.05
CA LYS A 95 -0.72 3.54 28.06
C LYS A 95 -0.18 3.82 26.65
N ILE A 96 -0.71 3.12 25.65
CA ILE A 96 -0.35 3.32 24.24
C ILE A 96 -0.89 4.66 23.71
N TYR A 97 -2.13 5.01 24.04
CA TYR A 97 -2.85 6.11 23.37
C TYR A 97 -2.98 7.41 24.19
N VAL A 98 -2.79 7.37 25.51
CA VAL A 98 -2.79 8.57 26.34
C VAL A 98 -1.66 9.51 25.91
N LYS A 99 -1.99 10.79 25.75
CA LYS A 99 -0.99 11.83 25.52
C LYS A 99 -0.61 12.45 26.86
N GLU A 100 0.68 12.49 27.14
CA GLU A 100 1.24 13.19 28.29
C GLU A 100 1.51 14.65 27.89
N ASN A 101 1.39 15.60 28.85
CA ASN A 101 1.68 17.03 28.65
C ASN A 101 0.88 17.72 27.52
N ILE A 102 -0.44 17.54 27.53
CA ILE A 102 -1.34 18.08 26.51
C ILE A 102 -1.52 19.59 26.68
N GLN A 103 -1.23 20.34 25.62
CA GLN A 103 -1.74 21.71 25.46
C GLN A 103 -3.11 21.63 24.78
N TYR A 104 -4.16 21.87 25.57
CA TYR A 104 -5.53 21.86 25.04
C TYR A 104 -5.77 23.08 24.14
N LYS A 105 -6.39 22.85 22.99
CA LYS A 105 -6.84 23.89 22.06
C LYS A 105 -7.95 24.72 22.68
N ASN A 106 -8.90 24.08 23.36
CA ASN A 106 -9.93 24.77 24.11
C ASN A 106 -9.41 25.09 25.53
N SER A 107 -9.44 26.37 25.91
CA SER A 107 -8.97 26.84 27.22
C SER A 107 -9.73 26.23 28.40
N GLN A 108 -10.98 25.82 28.21
CA GLN A 108 -11.82 25.21 29.24
C GLN A 108 -11.70 23.68 29.32
N ALA A 109 -11.05 23.02 28.36
CA ALA A 109 -11.00 21.55 28.34
C ALA A 109 -10.35 20.95 29.60
N LYS A 110 -9.32 21.62 30.15
CA LYS A 110 -8.69 21.20 31.41
C LYS A 110 -9.66 21.29 32.59
N ALA A 111 -10.40 22.39 32.70
CA ALA A 111 -11.37 22.60 33.78
C ALA A 111 -12.52 21.58 33.71
N VAL A 112 -13.03 21.30 32.49
CA VAL A 112 -14.04 20.25 32.28
C VAL A 112 -13.50 18.86 32.65
N LEU A 113 -12.25 18.55 32.28
CA LEU A 113 -11.61 17.29 32.66
C LEU A 113 -11.46 17.15 34.18
N ASP A 114 -11.07 18.21 34.86
CA ASP A 114 -10.90 18.20 36.32
C ASP A 114 -12.26 18.05 37.03
N PHE A 115 -13.32 18.71 36.55
CA PHE A 115 -14.69 18.48 37.01
C PHE A 115 -15.15 17.03 36.83
N ILE A 116 -14.86 16.40 35.68
CA ILE A 116 -15.19 14.99 35.44
C ILE A 116 -14.44 14.06 36.41
N LYS A 117 -13.21 14.41 36.83
CA LYS A 117 -12.46 13.65 37.83
C LYS A 117 -13.05 13.79 39.23
N GLU A 118 -13.52 14.99 39.59
CA GLU A 118 -14.09 15.26 40.91
C GLU A 118 -15.44 14.55 41.12
N GLU A 119 -16.28 14.49 40.08
CA GLU A 119 -17.61 13.85 40.16
C GLU A 119 -17.57 12.32 39.97
N ASP A 120 -16.40 11.72 39.69
CA ASP A 120 -16.17 10.37 39.14
C ASP A 120 -16.84 10.12 37.77
N SER A 121 -18.02 10.68 37.54
CA SER A 121 -18.77 10.61 36.30
C SER A 121 -19.64 11.84 36.10
N SER A 122 -19.80 12.27 34.85
CA SER A 122 -20.64 13.42 34.50
C SER A 122 -21.49 13.15 33.26
N THR A 123 -22.36 14.09 32.92
CA THR A 123 -23.17 14.06 31.69
C THR A 123 -22.93 15.33 30.89
N ARG A 124 -23.29 15.32 29.60
CA ARG A 124 -23.20 16.53 28.77
C ARG A 124 -23.98 17.69 29.38
N PHE A 125 -25.18 17.41 29.92
CA PHE A 125 -26.03 18.41 30.54
C PHE A 125 -25.39 19.03 31.79
N LYS A 126 -24.84 18.20 32.70
CA LYS A 126 -24.11 18.69 33.88
C LYS A 126 -22.93 19.58 33.49
N ILE A 127 -22.19 19.23 32.44
CA ILE A 127 -21.06 20.05 31.96
C ILE A 127 -21.56 21.38 31.37
N MET A 128 -22.63 21.36 30.58
CA MET A 128 -23.23 22.59 30.03
C MET A 128 -23.66 23.53 31.14
N GLU A 129 -24.38 23.02 32.14
CA GLU A 129 -24.88 23.80 33.28
C GLU A 129 -23.74 24.36 34.14
N ARG A 130 -22.71 23.55 34.41
CA ARG A 130 -21.59 23.95 35.27
C ARG A 130 -20.69 25.02 34.66
N PHE A 131 -20.47 24.98 33.35
CA PHE A 131 -19.51 25.85 32.66
C PHE A 131 -20.16 26.93 31.78
N ASP A 132 -21.50 26.99 31.76
CA ASP A 132 -22.31 27.86 30.89
C ASP A 132 -21.89 27.75 29.40
N LEU A 133 -21.78 26.50 28.94
CA LEU A 133 -21.33 26.17 27.59
C LEU A 133 -22.48 25.71 26.71
N SER A 134 -22.43 26.10 25.43
CA SER A 134 -23.33 25.53 24.43
C SER A 134 -23.05 24.04 24.20
N LYS A 135 -24.06 23.33 23.68
CA LYS A 135 -23.95 21.90 23.33
C LYS A 135 -22.76 21.63 22.39
N ASP A 136 -22.55 22.50 21.41
CA ASP A 136 -21.48 22.35 20.42
C ASP A 136 -20.09 22.56 21.04
N GLU A 137 -19.95 23.50 21.97
CA GLU A 137 -18.71 23.72 22.71
C GLU A 137 -18.36 22.53 23.60
N VAL A 138 -19.34 22.01 24.35
CA VAL A 138 -19.16 20.79 25.14
C VAL A 138 -18.77 19.62 24.25
N MET A 139 -19.40 19.45 23.09
CA MET A 139 -19.02 18.38 22.16
C MET A 139 -17.61 18.55 21.60
N LYS A 140 -17.17 19.78 21.31
CA LYS A 140 -15.78 20.06 20.90
C LYS A 140 -14.78 19.71 22.00
N ILE A 141 -15.05 20.12 23.24
CA ILE A 141 -14.22 19.81 24.41
C ILE A 141 -14.17 18.29 24.64
N LEU A 142 -15.31 17.62 24.67
CA LEU A 142 -15.37 16.17 24.87
C LEU A 142 -14.68 15.42 23.74
N SER A 143 -14.82 15.87 22.49
CA SER A 143 -14.10 15.28 21.36
C SER A 143 -12.59 15.44 21.51
N GLU A 144 -12.12 16.63 21.95
CA GLU A 144 -10.71 16.88 22.23
C GLU A 144 -10.19 15.97 23.35
N LEU A 145 -10.86 15.94 24.51
CA LEU A 145 -10.50 15.10 25.66
C LEU A 145 -10.49 13.61 25.29
N ARG A 146 -11.47 13.17 24.50
CA ARG A 146 -11.60 11.79 24.01
C ARG A 146 -10.48 11.43 23.04
N SER A 147 -10.16 12.29 22.07
CA SER A 147 -9.05 12.08 21.11
C SER A 147 -7.67 12.04 21.77
N ASN A 148 -7.60 12.53 23.00
CA ASN A 148 -6.42 12.58 23.85
C ASN A 148 -6.43 11.49 24.93
N PHE A 149 -7.42 10.59 24.91
CA PHE A 149 -7.59 9.48 25.86
C PHE A 149 -7.61 9.93 27.33
N GLN A 150 -8.23 11.08 27.61
CA GLN A 150 -8.41 11.61 28.96
C GLN A 150 -9.77 11.22 29.57
N ILE A 151 -10.75 10.92 28.73
CA ILE A 151 -12.08 10.50 29.13
C ILE A 151 -12.58 9.29 28.32
N PHE A 152 -13.50 8.56 28.91
CA PHE A 152 -14.36 7.57 28.24
C PHE A 152 -15.80 8.04 28.25
N MET A 153 -16.55 7.67 27.22
CA MET A 153 -17.97 8.02 27.09
C MET A 153 -18.78 6.73 26.89
N PHE A 154 -19.79 6.52 27.72
CA PHE A 154 -20.69 5.38 27.66
C PHE A 154 -22.12 5.85 27.38
N TYR A 155 -22.83 5.13 26.52
CA TYR A 155 -24.27 5.34 26.29
C TYR A 155 -25.05 4.16 26.84
N ASP A 156 -25.93 4.41 27.81
CA ASP A 156 -26.74 3.36 28.46
C ASP A 156 -28.09 3.10 27.74
N GLY A 157 -28.32 3.75 26.60
CA GLY A 157 -29.60 3.73 25.89
C GLY A 157 -30.42 5.01 26.06
N THR A 158 -30.12 5.80 27.10
CA THR A 158 -30.86 7.01 27.46
C THR A 158 -29.94 8.22 27.58
N ASN A 159 -28.80 8.06 28.26
CA ASN A 159 -27.87 9.13 28.58
C ASN A 159 -26.42 8.76 28.25
N TRP A 160 -25.62 9.78 27.99
CA TRP A 160 -24.17 9.65 27.88
C TRP A 160 -23.51 9.92 29.24
N SER A 161 -22.93 8.89 29.82
CA SER A 161 -22.09 8.97 31.01
C SER A 161 -20.63 9.17 30.61
N ILE A 162 -19.96 10.13 31.23
CA ILE A 162 -18.61 10.56 30.87
C ILE A 162 -17.72 10.35 32.09
N PHE A 163 -16.64 9.59 31.95
CA PHE A 163 -15.74 9.23 33.04
C PHE A 163 -14.31 9.63 32.71
N SER A 164 -13.54 10.03 33.72
CA SER A 164 -12.09 10.16 33.58
C SER A 164 -11.48 8.79 33.36
N THR A 165 -10.48 8.67 32.48
CA THR A 165 -9.79 7.38 32.29
C THR A 165 -9.14 6.90 33.58
N LYS A 166 -8.66 7.81 34.45
CA LYS A 166 -8.02 7.45 35.72
C LYS A 166 -8.93 6.62 36.64
N LEU A 167 -10.25 6.82 36.59
CA LEU A 167 -11.19 6.09 37.43
C LEU A 167 -11.26 4.59 37.09
N LEU A 168 -11.04 4.24 35.81
CA LEU A 168 -11.17 2.86 35.33
C LEU A 168 -9.85 2.10 35.34
N MET A 169 -8.77 2.71 35.83
CA MET A 169 -7.43 2.19 35.68
C MET A 169 -6.76 1.87 37.02
N PRO A 170 -6.32 0.63 37.24
CA PRO A 170 -5.40 0.34 38.33
C PRO A 170 -4.06 1.07 38.12
N GLU A 171 -3.39 1.48 39.19
CA GLU A 171 -2.02 2.01 39.10
C GLU A 171 -1.10 0.93 38.51
N TYR A 172 -0.49 1.23 37.36
CA TYR A 172 0.43 0.33 36.66
C TYR A 172 1.69 1.08 36.25
N SER A 173 2.84 0.42 36.43
CA SER A 173 4.17 0.95 36.13
C SER A 173 4.71 0.53 34.76
N ILE A 174 3.88 -0.02 33.87
CA ILE A 174 4.33 -0.49 32.56
C ILE A 174 4.76 0.69 31.66
N SER A 175 5.90 0.53 31.00
CA SER A 175 6.36 1.49 30.00
C SER A 175 5.47 1.43 28.74
N LYS A 176 5.45 2.50 27.94
CA LYS A 176 4.70 2.53 26.68
C LYS A 176 5.17 1.45 25.69
N THR A 177 6.48 1.23 25.59
CA THR A 177 7.06 0.19 24.72
C THR A 177 6.63 -1.20 25.19
N SER A 178 6.70 -1.46 26.49
CA SER A 178 6.24 -2.73 27.08
C SER A 178 4.75 -2.97 26.81
N ALA A 179 3.92 -1.94 26.94
CA ALA A 179 2.49 -2.04 26.63
C ALA A 179 2.22 -2.43 25.16
N ILE A 180 2.98 -1.88 24.20
CA ILE A 180 2.85 -2.27 22.78
C ILE A 180 3.24 -3.74 22.60
N SER A 181 4.34 -4.17 23.20
CA SER A 181 4.80 -5.56 23.14
C SER A 181 3.79 -6.53 23.78
N ASP A 182 3.19 -6.17 24.91
CA ASP A 182 2.14 -6.98 25.55
C ASP A 182 0.85 -7.03 24.71
N LEU A 183 0.45 -5.93 24.05
CA LEU A 183 -0.69 -5.92 23.14
C LEU A 183 -0.47 -6.88 21.95
N ILE A 184 0.71 -6.80 21.34
CA ILE A 184 1.07 -7.67 20.21
C ILE A 184 1.14 -9.13 20.66
N TYR A 185 1.68 -9.40 21.84
CA TYR A 185 1.68 -10.73 22.43
C TYR A 185 0.24 -11.26 22.60
N ASN A 186 -0.68 -10.46 23.13
CA ASN A 186 -2.07 -10.86 23.31
C ASN A 186 -2.75 -11.17 21.96
N VAL A 187 -2.49 -10.38 20.91
CA VAL A 187 -2.99 -10.69 19.56
C VAL A 187 -2.41 -11.99 19.02
N ILE A 188 -1.08 -12.21 19.15
CA ILE A 188 -0.44 -13.46 18.73
C ILE A 188 -0.98 -14.64 19.54
N LYS A 189 -1.26 -14.46 20.83
CA LYS A 189 -1.83 -15.49 21.66
C LYS A 189 -3.24 -15.86 21.21
N SER A 190 -4.08 -14.87 20.88
CA SER A 190 -5.46 -15.09 20.47
C SER A 190 -5.63 -15.62 19.05
N TYR A 191 -4.78 -15.18 18.12
CA TYR A 191 -4.94 -15.44 16.68
C TYR A 191 -3.76 -16.18 16.04
N GLY A 192 -2.73 -16.51 16.81
CA GLY A 192 -1.56 -17.24 16.32
C GLY A 192 -1.92 -18.68 15.96
N PRO A 193 -1.40 -19.25 14.85
CA PRO A 193 -0.35 -18.68 14.00
C PRO A 193 -0.79 -17.46 13.17
N ILE A 194 -0.03 -16.36 13.26
CA ILE A 194 -0.39 -15.07 12.64
C ILE A 194 0.83 -14.36 12.05
N THR A 195 0.65 -13.65 10.93
CA THR A 195 1.72 -12.92 10.22
C THR A 195 1.75 -11.42 10.59
N VAL A 196 2.84 -10.72 10.23
CA VAL A 196 2.95 -9.26 10.47
C VAL A 196 1.84 -8.46 9.77
N PRO A 197 1.49 -8.69 8.48
CA PRO A 197 0.38 -8.00 7.82
C PRO A 197 -0.95 -8.15 8.57
N GLN A 198 -1.22 -9.35 9.11
CA GLN A 198 -2.43 -9.62 9.89
C GLN A 198 -2.45 -8.86 11.22
N ILE A 199 -1.32 -8.82 11.94
CA ILE A 199 -1.20 -8.02 13.17
C ILE A 199 -1.40 -6.52 12.87
N ILE A 200 -0.81 -6.02 11.77
CA ILE A 200 -0.98 -4.62 11.31
C ILE A 200 -2.47 -4.33 11.09
N ARG A 201 -3.19 -5.22 10.40
CA ARG A 201 -4.63 -5.05 10.11
C ARG A 201 -5.45 -5.03 11.40
N ILE A 202 -5.30 -6.05 12.25
CA ILE A 202 -6.04 -6.19 13.52
C ILE A 202 -5.80 -5.01 14.46
N LEU A 203 -4.55 -4.56 14.61
CA LEU A 203 -4.23 -3.46 15.55
C LEU A 203 -4.35 -2.07 14.91
N ASN A 204 -4.40 -1.98 13.59
CA ASN A 204 -4.27 -0.75 12.82
C ASN A 204 -3.04 0.09 13.28
N MET A 205 -1.89 -0.57 13.35
CA MET A 205 -0.61 0.03 13.78
C MET A 205 0.45 -0.02 12.69
N THR A 206 1.35 0.97 12.67
CA THR A 206 2.47 1.01 11.70
C THR A 206 3.41 -0.19 11.85
N GLY A 207 3.80 -0.81 10.74
CA GLY A 207 4.66 -2.00 10.73
C GLY A 207 5.98 -1.85 11.49
N GLY A 208 6.61 -0.66 11.48
CA GLY A 208 7.85 -0.42 12.21
C GLY A 208 7.76 -0.65 13.73
N ARG A 209 6.63 -0.27 14.37
CA ARG A 209 6.40 -0.52 15.80
C ARG A 209 6.19 -2.00 16.08
N ILE A 210 5.41 -2.67 15.22
CA ILE A 210 5.12 -4.10 15.35
C ILE A 210 6.40 -4.92 15.20
N SER A 211 7.25 -4.62 14.21
CA SER A 211 8.52 -5.32 14.00
C SER A 211 9.45 -5.23 15.21
N THR A 212 9.59 -4.06 15.83
CA THR A 212 10.42 -3.90 17.05
C THR A 212 9.91 -4.78 18.19
N SER A 213 8.62 -4.73 18.48
CA SER A 213 8.02 -5.54 19.54
C SER A 213 8.07 -7.05 19.26
N ILE A 214 7.91 -7.49 18.00
CA ILE A 214 8.07 -8.90 17.63
C ILE A 214 9.51 -9.37 17.89
N ILE A 215 10.52 -8.56 17.59
CA ILE A 215 11.92 -8.88 17.89
C ILE A 215 12.10 -9.05 19.40
N GLU A 216 11.60 -8.11 20.21
CA GLU A 216 11.67 -8.20 21.68
C GLU A 216 11.01 -9.47 22.22
N LEU A 217 9.78 -9.78 21.77
CA LEU A 217 9.03 -10.96 22.21
C LEU A 217 9.71 -12.27 21.78
N PHE A 218 10.33 -12.28 20.60
CA PHE A 218 11.06 -13.43 20.08
C PHE A 218 12.36 -13.65 20.86
N GLU A 219 13.14 -12.60 21.11
CA GLU A 219 14.36 -12.63 21.92
C GLU A 219 14.07 -13.05 23.37
N SER A 220 12.93 -12.60 23.92
CA SER A 220 12.47 -13.01 25.25
C SER A 220 11.83 -14.40 25.28
N LYS A 221 11.79 -15.13 24.15
CA LYS A 221 11.17 -16.46 23.99
C LYS A 221 9.70 -16.53 24.38
N LYS A 222 8.98 -15.40 24.34
CA LYS A 222 7.52 -15.36 24.56
C LYS A 222 6.77 -15.85 23.32
N ILE A 223 7.35 -15.65 22.14
CA ILE A 223 6.80 -16.13 20.87
C ILE A 223 7.82 -16.99 20.15
N ILE A 224 7.32 -17.84 19.27
CA ILE A 224 8.09 -18.61 18.30
C ILE A 224 7.74 -18.15 16.89
N ARG A 225 8.72 -18.23 15.98
CA ARG A 225 8.56 -17.92 14.56
C ARG A 225 8.73 -19.19 13.74
N GLY A 226 7.94 -19.36 12.69
CA GLY A 226 8.02 -20.55 11.84
C GLY A 226 7.06 -20.52 10.64
N GLN A 227 7.16 -21.55 9.81
CA GLN A 227 6.22 -21.84 8.74
C GLN A 227 5.12 -22.75 9.30
N PHE A 228 4.11 -22.15 9.92
CA PHE A 228 2.98 -22.86 10.53
C PHE A 228 1.79 -23.04 9.58
N ILE A 229 1.82 -22.41 8.40
CA ILE A 229 0.72 -22.36 7.45
C ILE A 229 1.24 -22.85 6.09
N GLU A 230 0.63 -23.89 5.55
CA GLU A 230 0.99 -24.43 4.24
C GLU A 230 0.83 -23.39 3.13
N ASN A 231 1.77 -23.36 2.18
CA ASN A 231 1.77 -22.47 1.02
C ASN A 231 1.77 -20.96 1.34
N SER A 232 1.97 -20.56 2.60
CA SER A 232 2.21 -19.16 2.96
C SER A 232 3.61 -18.72 2.55
N SER A 233 3.72 -17.56 1.90
CA SER A 233 5.02 -16.91 1.65
C SER A 233 5.56 -16.16 2.86
N TYR A 234 4.77 -16.03 3.93
CA TYR A 234 5.11 -15.27 5.14
C TYR A 234 5.41 -16.20 6.30
N GLU A 235 6.44 -15.85 7.07
CA GLU A 235 6.62 -16.43 8.40
C GLU A 235 5.46 -16.00 9.32
N ALA A 236 4.98 -16.94 10.12
CA ALA A 236 3.95 -16.72 11.12
C ALA A 236 4.53 -16.85 12.53
N PHE A 237 3.85 -16.22 13.49
CA PHE A 237 4.20 -16.17 14.89
C PHE A 237 3.15 -16.87 15.72
N LEU A 238 3.60 -17.62 16.73
CA LEU A 238 2.76 -18.29 17.72
C LEU A 238 3.30 -17.95 19.11
N ALA A 239 2.41 -17.82 20.10
CA ALA A 239 2.84 -17.71 21.49
C ALA A 239 3.50 -19.03 21.93
N ALA A 240 4.61 -18.94 22.66
CA ALA A 240 5.41 -20.11 22.99
C ALA A 240 4.64 -21.10 23.88
N ASP A 241 3.74 -20.61 24.73
CA ASP A 241 2.85 -21.41 25.58
C ASP A 241 1.71 -22.10 24.81
N GLU A 242 1.45 -21.71 23.57
CA GLU A 242 0.41 -22.28 22.71
C GLU A 242 0.90 -23.44 21.81
N LEU A 243 2.21 -23.69 21.77
CA LEU A 243 2.80 -24.70 20.89
C LEU A 243 2.26 -26.11 21.14
N ASP A 244 2.12 -26.50 22.40
CA ASP A 244 1.62 -27.83 22.75
C ASP A 244 0.12 -27.99 22.48
N TYR A 245 -0.65 -26.90 22.58
CA TYR A 245 -2.05 -26.90 22.16
C TYR A 245 -2.17 -27.07 20.65
N LEU A 246 -1.38 -26.33 19.86
CA LEU A 246 -1.34 -26.46 18.40
C LEU A 246 -0.93 -27.88 17.95
N ARG A 247 0.06 -28.49 18.62
CA ARG A 247 0.46 -29.89 18.37
C ARG A 247 -0.68 -30.87 18.58
N LYS A 248 -1.31 -30.79 19.76
CA LYS A 248 -2.45 -31.66 20.10
C LYS A 248 -3.61 -31.46 19.13
N TYR A 249 -3.86 -30.24 18.71
CA TYR A 249 -4.89 -29.96 17.70
C TYR A 249 -4.54 -30.65 16.38
N ASN A 250 -3.32 -30.49 15.87
CA ASN A 250 -2.88 -31.10 14.61
C ASN A 250 -2.91 -32.63 14.65
N GLU A 251 -2.49 -33.24 15.77
CA GLU A 251 -2.51 -34.70 15.97
C GLU A 251 -3.94 -35.27 16.03
N ASN A 252 -4.90 -34.51 16.57
CA ASN A 252 -6.28 -34.95 16.76
C ASN A 252 -7.24 -34.47 15.67
N TYR A 253 -6.77 -33.72 14.68
CA TYR A 253 -7.60 -33.19 13.62
C TYR A 253 -8.26 -34.34 12.83
N LYS A 254 -9.59 -34.42 12.89
CA LYS A 254 -10.39 -35.36 12.10
C LYS A 254 -11.13 -34.54 11.04
N SER A 255 -10.93 -34.87 9.77
CA SER A 255 -11.51 -34.19 8.60
C SER A 255 -13.04 -34.36 8.44
N GLN A 256 -13.77 -34.61 9.53
CA GLN A 256 -15.20 -34.94 9.51
C GLN A 256 -16.01 -34.07 10.48
N THR A 257 -15.79 -32.76 10.46
CA THR A 257 -16.75 -31.83 11.06
C THR A 257 -17.83 -31.49 10.04
N ALA A 258 -19.10 -31.51 10.47
CA ALA A 258 -20.20 -30.97 9.69
C ALA A 258 -19.89 -29.52 9.27
N HIS A 259 -20.37 -29.09 8.10
CA HIS A 259 -20.18 -27.73 7.61
C HIS A 259 -20.79 -26.72 8.58
N GLN A 260 -19.94 -26.09 9.40
CA GLN A 260 -20.40 -25.08 10.34
C GLN A 260 -20.43 -23.74 9.60
N ILE A 261 -21.62 -23.21 9.34
CA ILE A 261 -21.79 -21.93 8.63
C ILE A 261 -22.05 -20.82 9.64
N GLU A 262 -21.19 -19.80 9.63
CA GLU A 262 -21.28 -18.63 10.52
C GLU A 262 -21.16 -17.35 9.70
N ILE A 263 -21.81 -16.28 10.13
CA ILE A 263 -21.71 -14.95 9.50
C ILE A 263 -21.04 -14.02 10.49
N LEU A 264 -19.91 -13.43 10.11
CA LEU A 264 -19.16 -12.49 10.93
C LEU A 264 -19.14 -11.10 10.25
N PRO A 265 -19.23 -10.01 11.04
CA PRO A 265 -19.10 -8.66 10.50
C PRO A 265 -17.69 -8.42 9.96
N GLU A 266 -17.54 -7.49 9.01
CA GLU A 266 -16.24 -7.13 8.39
C GLU A 266 -15.19 -6.76 9.44
N ASN A 267 -15.61 -6.02 10.46
CA ASN A 267 -14.72 -5.53 11.52
C ASN A 267 -14.56 -6.52 12.69
N ASP A 268 -15.00 -7.78 12.53
CA ASP A 268 -14.60 -8.86 13.43
C ASP A 268 -13.08 -9.10 13.30
N PRO A 269 -12.34 -9.29 14.39
CA PRO A 269 -10.90 -9.56 14.29
C PRO A 269 -10.55 -10.80 13.47
N LEU A 270 -11.42 -11.82 13.44
CA LEU A 270 -11.22 -13.00 12.60
C LEU A 270 -11.48 -12.66 11.13
N SER A 271 -12.51 -11.86 10.83
CA SER A 271 -12.72 -11.30 9.48
C SER A 271 -11.51 -10.49 9.01
N GLU A 272 -10.96 -9.63 9.87
CA GLU A 272 -9.76 -8.84 9.58
C GLU A 272 -8.50 -9.71 9.39
N TYR A 273 -8.36 -10.79 10.18
CA TYR A 273 -7.29 -11.78 10.03
C TYR A 273 -7.29 -12.40 8.62
N TRP A 274 -8.46 -12.80 8.12
CA TRP A 274 -8.59 -13.38 6.79
C TRP A 274 -8.49 -12.33 5.68
N SER A 275 -8.96 -11.11 5.90
CA SER A 275 -8.86 -10.01 4.90
C SER A 275 -7.45 -9.61 4.50
N SER A 276 -6.46 -9.97 5.31
CA SER A 276 -5.05 -9.64 5.11
C SER A 276 -4.20 -10.87 4.83
N ALA A 277 -4.84 -12.01 4.59
CA ALA A 277 -4.19 -13.25 4.23
C ALA A 277 -3.99 -13.33 2.70
N ASP A 278 -2.73 -13.34 2.27
CA ASP A 278 -2.33 -13.40 0.86
C ASP A 278 -2.75 -14.69 0.12
N PHE A 279 -3.34 -15.66 0.84
CA PHE A 279 -3.78 -16.95 0.32
C PHE A 279 -5.31 -17.06 0.10
N LEU A 280 -6.07 -15.98 0.29
CA LEU A 280 -7.49 -15.94 -0.05
C LEU A 280 -7.76 -15.23 -1.38
N ASN A 281 -8.47 -15.91 -2.28
CA ASN A 281 -8.94 -15.39 -3.57
C ASN A 281 -10.29 -14.65 -3.48
N LEU A 282 -10.70 -14.20 -2.30
CA LEU A 282 -11.90 -13.37 -2.17
C LEU A 282 -11.52 -11.92 -2.49
N GLU A 283 -11.59 -11.60 -3.79
CA GLU A 283 -11.44 -10.23 -4.28
C GLU A 283 -12.49 -9.34 -3.60
N GLU A 284 -12.04 -8.38 -2.79
CA GLU A 284 -12.88 -7.43 -2.03
C GLU A 284 -13.80 -8.10 -0.99
N ILE A 285 -13.27 -8.26 0.23
CA ILE A 285 -14.11 -8.50 1.41
C ILE A 285 -15.00 -7.28 1.66
N LYS A 286 -16.26 -7.54 2.00
CA LYS A 286 -17.35 -6.58 2.15
C LYS A 286 -17.99 -6.66 3.54
N ASP A 287 -19.02 -5.86 3.80
CA ASP A 287 -19.61 -5.58 5.13
C ASP A 287 -19.86 -6.85 5.98
N GLU A 288 -20.33 -7.95 5.40
CA GLU A 288 -20.54 -9.23 6.08
C GLU A 288 -19.82 -10.38 5.36
N ILE A 289 -19.26 -11.32 6.13
CA ILE A 289 -18.52 -12.48 5.60
C ILE A 289 -19.14 -13.77 6.11
N VAL A 290 -19.43 -14.68 5.19
CA VAL A 290 -19.88 -16.04 5.51
C VAL A 290 -18.69 -16.98 5.57
N PHE A 291 -18.53 -17.59 6.73
CA PHE A 291 -17.55 -18.60 7.03
C PHE A 291 -18.19 -19.98 6.99
N VAL A 292 -17.53 -20.94 6.33
CA VAL A 292 -17.87 -22.36 6.39
C VAL A 292 -16.67 -23.08 7.00
N SER A 293 -16.87 -23.71 8.16
CA SER A 293 -15.82 -24.37 8.94
C SER A 293 -14.60 -23.45 9.18
N GLY A 294 -14.87 -22.17 9.44
CA GLY A 294 -13.86 -21.13 9.68
C GLY A 294 -13.16 -20.57 8.45
N LYS A 295 -13.44 -21.09 7.25
CA LYS A 295 -12.92 -20.57 5.99
C LYS A 295 -13.94 -19.60 5.39
N PRO A 296 -13.55 -18.39 4.94
CA PRO A 296 -14.49 -17.50 4.28
C PRO A 296 -14.84 -18.05 2.88
N VAL A 297 -16.15 -18.14 2.60
CA VAL A 297 -16.70 -18.73 1.36
C VAL A 297 -17.46 -17.69 0.53
N CYS A 298 -18.12 -16.72 1.17
CA CYS A 298 -18.69 -15.58 0.46
C CYS A 298 -18.72 -14.33 1.32
N SER A 299 -18.91 -13.18 0.69
CA SER A 299 -19.19 -11.91 1.37
C SER A 299 -20.37 -11.21 0.69
N PHE A 300 -21.09 -10.38 1.44
CA PHE A 300 -22.21 -9.60 0.91
C PHE A 300 -22.35 -8.24 1.59
N ASP A 301 -22.94 -7.29 0.85
CA ASP A 301 -23.44 -6.02 1.39
C ASP A 301 -24.94 -6.15 1.69
N TYR A 302 -25.47 -5.34 2.61
CA TYR A 302 -26.92 -5.23 2.75
C TYR A 302 -27.42 -3.82 3.02
N LYS A 303 -28.69 -3.58 2.67
CA LYS A 303 -29.42 -2.36 3.00
C LYS A 303 -30.74 -2.68 3.67
N ILE A 304 -30.99 -2.04 4.81
CA ILE A 304 -32.29 -2.15 5.48
C ILE A 304 -33.22 -1.07 4.91
N ILE A 305 -34.36 -1.49 4.34
CA ILE A 305 -35.40 -0.62 3.80
C ILE A 305 -36.72 -1.01 4.47
N GLY A 306 -37.14 -0.23 5.47
CA GLY A 306 -38.32 -0.55 6.27
C GLY A 306 -38.15 -1.84 7.08
N ASP A 307 -39.02 -2.81 6.81
CA ASP A 307 -39.01 -4.16 7.39
C ASP A 307 -38.15 -5.16 6.60
N LYS A 308 -37.53 -4.75 5.49
CA LYS A 308 -36.76 -5.63 4.60
C LYS A 308 -35.25 -5.42 4.72
N LEU A 309 -34.49 -6.50 4.60
CA LEU A 309 -33.04 -6.52 4.44
C LEU A 309 -32.71 -6.98 3.02
N HIS A 310 -32.20 -6.05 2.21
CA HIS A 310 -31.82 -6.30 0.83
C HIS A 310 -30.35 -6.69 0.76
N ILE A 311 -30.07 -7.92 0.37
CA ILE A 311 -28.70 -8.37 0.08
C ILE A 311 -28.26 -7.75 -1.26
N SER A 312 -26.99 -7.37 -1.35
CA SER A 312 -26.39 -6.86 -2.58
C SER A 312 -24.93 -7.31 -2.67
N ASN A 313 -24.37 -7.30 -3.88
CA ASN A 313 -22.96 -7.60 -4.13
C ASN A 313 -22.44 -8.91 -3.50
N LEU A 314 -23.20 -9.99 -3.62
CA LEU A 314 -22.80 -11.32 -3.15
C LEU A 314 -21.59 -11.85 -3.94
N ILE A 315 -20.41 -11.87 -3.32
CA ILE A 315 -19.15 -12.38 -3.89
C ILE A 315 -18.93 -13.81 -3.42
N ARG A 316 -18.67 -14.74 -4.34
CA ARG A 316 -18.68 -16.20 -4.06
C ARG A 316 -17.33 -16.83 -4.36
N SER A 317 -16.91 -17.75 -3.49
CA SER A 317 -15.85 -18.71 -3.82
C SER A 317 -16.41 -19.91 -4.59
N VAL A 318 -15.53 -20.78 -5.09
CA VAL A 318 -15.91 -22.01 -5.80
C VAL A 318 -16.70 -22.96 -4.90
N GLU A 319 -16.39 -23.00 -3.60
CA GLU A 319 -17.08 -23.85 -2.62
C GLU A 319 -18.53 -23.42 -2.37
N PHE A 320 -18.89 -22.16 -2.67
CA PHE A 320 -20.25 -21.65 -2.48
C PHE A 320 -21.28 -22.51 -3.22
N SER A 321 -21.01 -22.94 -4.46
CA SER A 321 -21.97 -23.68 -5.28
C SER A 321 -22.39 -25.01 -4.65
N ASN A 322 -21.51 -25.64 -3.86
CA ASN A 322 -21.81 -26.91 -3.21
C ASN A 322 -22.67 -26.73 -1.94
N LEU A 323 -22.68 -25.53 -1.36
CA LEU A 323 -23.33 -25.21 -0.08
C LEU A 323 -24.36 -24.08 -0.22
N GLU A 324 -24.80 -23.78 -1.44
CA GLU A 324 -25.59 -22.60 -1.74
C GLU A 324 -26.88 -22.55 -0.91
N GLN A 325 -27.57 -23.69 -0.73
CA GLN A 325 -28.79 -23.74 0.04
C GLN A 325 -28.54 -23.52 1.53
N GLU A 326 -27.55 -24.19 2.12
CA GLU A 326 -27.21 -24.05 3.54
C GLU A 326 -26.75 -22.62 3.87
N ILE A 327 -25.98 -21.99 2.96
CA ILE A 327 -25.58 -20.58 3.10
C ILE A 327 -26.81 -19.67 3.01
N LYS A 328 -27.75 -19.94 2.11
CA LYS A 328 -28.99 -19.16 2.01
C LYS A 328 -29.84 -19.26 3.26
N ASP A 329 -29.97 -20.46 3.80
CA ASP A 329 -30.71 -20.71 5.04
C ASP A 329 -30.04 -19.95 6.20
N LYS A 330 -28.71 -19.88 6.24
CA LYS A 330 -27.98 -19.12 7.27
C LYS A 330 -28.14 -17.61 7.14
N ILE A 331 -28.16 -17.07 5.92
CA ILE A 331 -28.42 -15.63 5.70
C ILE A 331 -29.89 -15.30 6.02
N GLN A 332 -30.83 -16.22 5.76
CA GLN A 332 -32.22 -16.10 6.19
C GLN A 332 -32.31 -16.03 7.72
N GLU A 333 -31.69 -16.96 8.43
CA GLU A 333 -31.60 -16.95 9.90
C GLU A 333 -31.00 -15.63 10.42
N PHE A 334 -29.88 -15.18 9.83
CA PHE A 334 -29.27 -13.89 10.15
C PHE A 334 -30.24 -12.72 9.99
N THR A 335 -31.04 -12.73 8.93
CA THR A 335 -32.00 -11.67 8.63
C THR A 335 -33.18 -11.68 9.61
N GLU A 336 -33.68 -12.87 9.96
CA GLU A 336 -34.72 -13.07 10.96
C GLU A 336 -34.26 -12.63 12.36
N ASN A 337 -33.01 -12.92 12.72
CA ASN A 337 -32.40 -12.46 13.97
C ASN A 337 -32.33 -10.93 14.08
N LYS A 338 -32.32 -10.21 12.94
CA LYS A 338 -32.43 -8.73 12.91
C LYS A 338 -33.89 -8.23 12.87
N GLY A 339 -34.87 -9.13 12.92
CA GLY A 339 -36.29 -8.80 12.82
C GLY A 339 -36.67 -8.23 11.45
N LYS A 340 -36.02 -8.71 10.39
CA LYS A 340 -36.23 -8.25 9.00
C LYS A 340 -36.69 -9.38 8.09
N ILE A 341 -37.28 -9.01 6.97
CA ILE A 341 -37.65 -9.90 5.87
C ILE A 341 -36.53 -9.87 4.84
N LEU A 342 -35.98 -11.03 4.50
CA LEU A 342 -34.91 -11.14 3.52
C LEU A 342 -35.42 -10.86 2.11
N VAL A 343 -34.70 -10.00 1.40
CA VAL A 343 -34.83 -9.81 -0.03
C VAL A 343 -33.49 -10.14 -0.66
N TYR A 344 -33.40 -11.33 -1.23
CA TYR A 344 -32.27 -11.68 -2.09
C TYR A 344 -32.30 -10.82 -3.36
N PRO A 345 -31.13 -10.39 -3.88
CA PRO A 345 -31.07 -9.95 -5.26
C PRO A 345 -31.54 -11.14 -6.11
N GLU A 346 -32.51 -10.92 -7.00
CA GLU A 346 -32.95 -11.96 -7.93
C GLU A 346 -31.71 -12.58 -8.57
N LEU A 347 -31.43 -13.83 -8.18
CA LEU A 347 -30.29 -14.59 -8.64
C LEU A 347 -30.51 -14.88 -10.12
N GLN A 348 -29.94 -14.03 -10.99
CA GLN A 348 -29.97 -14.16 -12.45
C GLN A 348 -31.35 -14.59 -12.99
N SER A 349 -32.35 -13.71 -12.93
CA SER A 349 -33.51 -13.94 -13.79
C SER A 349 -33.09 -13.67 -15.24
N GLU A 350 -33.52 -14.54 -16.15
CA GLU A 350 -33.39 -14.40 -17.61
C GLU A 350 -33.88 -13.02 -18.09
N VAL A 351 -34.80 -12.42 -17.32
CA VAL A 351 -35.32 -11.05 -17.49
C VAL A 351 -34.24 -9.98 -17.26
N VAL A 352 -33.43 -10.07 -16.21
CA VAL A 352 -32.35 -9.10 -15.93
C VAL A 352 -31.22 -9.22 -16.95
N GLU A 353 -30.90 -10.44 -17.39
CA GLU A 353 -29.90 -10.65 -18.45
C GLU A 353 -30.37 -10.05 -19.79
N ASN A 354 -31.65 -10.27 -20.14
CA ASN A 354 -32.25 -9.68 -21.33
C ASN A 354 -32.36 -8.16 -21.24
N GLN A 355 -32.75 -7.60 -20.09
CA GLN A 355 -32.78 -6.15 -19.89
C GLN A 355 -31.37 -5.53 -19.95
N SER A 356 -30.37 -6.21 -19.40
CA SER A 356 -28.97 -5.75 -19.44
C SER A 356 -28.40 -5.79 -20.86
N LYS A 357 -28.73 -6.83 -21.66
CA LYS A 357 -28.38 -6.90 -23.10
C LYS A 357 -29.05 -5.79 -23.89
N VAL A 358 -30.36 -5.59 -23.73
CA VAL A 358 -31.10 -4.50 -24.39
C VAL A 358 -30.52 -3.13 -24.01
N PHE A 359 -30.19 -2.92 -22.75
CA PHE A 359 -29.57 -1.68 -22.28
C PHE A 359 -28.16 -1.48 -22.85
N ALA A 360 -27.34 -2.53 -22.90
CA ALA A 360 -26.01 -2.50 -23.51
C ALA A 360 -26.07 -2.21 -25.02
N ASP A 361 -27.06 -2.75 -25.73
CA ASP A 361 -27.30 -2.50 -27.15
C ASP A 361 -27.71 -1.04 -27.40
N ILE A 362 -28.62 -0.49 -26.58
CA ILE A 362 -29.02 0.92 -26.64
C ILE A 362 -27.81 1.84 -26.42
N LEU A 363 -26.94 1.51 -25.45
CA LEU A 363 -25.73 2.29 -25.19
C LEU A 363 -24.73 2.17 -26.34
N SER A 364 -24.58 0.98 -26.92
CA SER A 364 -23.75 0.76 -28.12
C SER A 364 -24.21 1.57 -29.32
N GLN A 365 -25.52 1.58 -29.60
CA GLN A 365 -26.13 2.40 -30.65
C GLN A 365 -25.94 3.90 -30.41
N ARG A 366 -25.87 4.32 -29.13
CA ARG A 366 -25.60 5.72 -28.76
C ARG A 366 -24.12 6.10 -28.86
N GLY A 367 -23.21 5.16 -29.11
CA GLY A 367 -21.76 5.42 -29.23
C GLY A 367 -20.95 5.12 -27.97
N TYR A 368 -21.55 4.44 -26.98
CA TYR A 368 -20.81 3.89 -25.85
C TYR A 368 -20.20 2.55 -26.27
N ARG A 369 -18.90 2.35 -26.04
CA ARG A 369 -18.25 1.06 -26.25
C ARG A 369 -17.95 0.40 -24.91
N PRO A 370 -18.23 -0.91 -24.76
CA PRO A 370 -17.80 -1.64 -23.58
C PRO A 370 -16.27 -1.67 -23.55
N ARG A 371 -15.70 -1.22 -22.44
CA ARG A 371 -14.30 -1.40 -22.07
C ARG A 371 -14.23 -2.16 -20.73
N PRO A 372 -13.07 -2.75 -20.38
CA PRO A 372 -12.91 -3.41 -19.08
C PRO A 372 -13.19 -2.51 -17.87
N SER A 373 -13.18 -1.18 -18.03
CA SER A 373 -13.51 -0.19 -16.99
C SER A 373 -14.95 0.33 -17.04
N GLY A 374 -15.83 -0.29 -17.82
CA GLY A 374 -17.23 0.15 -18.02
C GLY A 374 -17.49 0.66 -19.45
N LEU A 375 -18.64 1.31 -19.65
CA LEU A 375 -19.05 1.85 -20.94
C LEU A 375 -18.44 3.23 -21.17
N VAL A 376 -17.63 3.37 -22.22
CA VAL A 376 -16.99 4.65 -22.58
C VAL A 376 -17.67 5.23 -23.80
N TYR A 377 -18.23 6.43 -23.64
CA TYR A 377 -18.78 7.20 -24.76
C TYR A 377 -17.63 7.64 -25.67
N THR A 378 -17.62 7.19 -26.93
CA THR A 378 -16.60 7.62 -27.88
C THR A 378 -17.17 8.75 -28.73
N LEU A 379 -16.80 10.00 -28.40
CA LEU A 379 -17.12 11.19 -29.20
C LEU A 379 -16.29 11.19 -30.48
N LYS A 380 -16.58 10.31 -31.44
CA LYS A 380 -16.06 10.50 -32.79
C LYS A 380 -16.76 11.70 -33.45
N GLY A 381 -16.07 12.84 -33.47
CA GLY A 381 -16.29 13.86 -34.49
C GLY A 381 -17.37 14.93 -34.25
N ARG A 382 -17.72 15.27 -33.00
CA ARG A 382 -18.38 16.57 -32.75
C ARG A 382 -17.32 17.65 -32.52
N LYS A 383 -17.31 18.67 -33.38
CA LYS A 383 -16.82 20.00 -32.98
C LYS A 383 -17.61 20.40 -31.75
N LEU A 384 -16.95 20.43 -30.58
CA LEU A 384 -17.53 21.03 -29.38
C LEU A 384 -17.82 22.51 -29.69
N PRO A 385 -18.92 23.07 -29.16
CA PRO A 385 -19.28 24.46 -29.38
C PRO A 385 -18.11 25.37 -28.97
N ASP A 386 -17.89 26.42 -29.76
CA ASP A 386 -16.75 27.34 -29.67
C ASP A 386 -16.42 27.72 -28.21
N GLY A 387 -15.24 27.28 -27.73
CA GLY A 387 -14.68 27.66 -26.44
C GLY A 387 -14.07 26.51 -25.62
N ASP A 388 -14.48 25.26 -25.84
CA ASP A 388 -13.98 24.13 -25.04
C ASP A 388 -12.69 23.53 -25.64
N LYS A 389 -11.63 23.53 -24.82
CA LYS A 389 -10.32 22.94 -25.14
C LYS A 389 -10.51 21.46 -25.53
N ARG A 390 -9.98 21.07 -26.70
CA ARG A 390 -9.90 19.67 -27.17
C ARG A 390 -9.28 18.82 -26.06
N LEU A 391 -9.99 17.79 -25.60
CA LEU A 391 -9.41 16.76 -24.74
C LEU A 391 -8.58 15.81 -25.61
N PHE A 392 -7.50 15.29 -25.04
CA PHE A 392 -6.57 14.39 -25.72
C PHE A 392 -6.64 12.99 -25.12
N SER A 393 -6.65 11.95 -25.95
CA SER A 393 -6.47 10.59 -25.44
C SER A 393 -5.04 10.42 -24.95
N THR A 394 -4.84 9.79 -23.78
CA THR A 394 -3.49 9.55 -23.24
C THR A 394 -2.67 8.73 -24.22
N GLU A 395 -3.29 7.74 -24.86
CA GLU A 395 -2.69 6.87 -25.87
C GLU A 395 -2.17 7.64 -27.08
N GLU A 396 -2.92 8.66 -27.52
CA GLU A 396 -2.55 9.46 -28.69
C GLU A 396 -1.29 10.29 -28.46
N ILE A 397 -1.10 10.82 -27.25
CA ILE A 397 -0.03 11.76 -26.90
C ILE A 397 1.10 11.13 -26.06
N PHE A 398 0.97 9.87 -25.64
CA PHE A 398 2.03 9.18 -24.89
C PHE A 398 3.37 9.05 -25.65
N PRO A 399 3.40 8.81 -26.98
CA PRO A 399 4.68 8.77 -27.72
C PRO A 399 5.47 10.08 -27.62
N LEU A 400 4.77 11.22 -27.56
CA LEU A 400 5.39 12.53 -27.34
C LEU A 400 6.10 12.60 -25.99
N LEU A 401 5.54 11.98 -24.94
CA LEU A 401 6.18 11.87 -23.63
C LEU A 401 7.44 11.00 -23.71
N ILE A 402 7.39 9.85 -24.39
CA ILE A 402 8.54 8.95 -24.55
C ILE A 402 9.72 9.68 -25.20
N ASN A 403 9.46 10.43 -26.27
CA ASN A 403 10.48 11.24 -26.95
C ASN A 403 11.01 12.35 -26.05
N LYS A 404 10.12 13.10 -25.39
CA LYS A 404 10.50 14.19 -24.47
C LYS A 404 11.29 13.68 -23.26
N GLN A 405 11.11 12.42 -22.90
CA GLN A 405 11.79 11.75 -21.80
C GLN A 405 13.07 11.01 -22.24
N TYR A 406 13.52 11.18 -23.48
CA TYR A 406 14.74 10.57 -24.04
C TYR A 406 14.72 9.03 -24.01
N LEU A 407 13.52 8.43 -24.05
CA LEU A 407 13.35 6.98 -24.02
C LEU A 407 13.23 6.36 -25.40
N SER A 408 12.92 7.16 -26.42
CA SER A 408 12.96 6.68 -27.80
C SER A 408 14.40 6.61 -28.29
N ASN A 409 14.73 5.58 -29.06
CA ASN A 409 16.02 5.30 -29.68
C ASN A 409 16.58 6.51 -30.44
N ASN A 410 15.72 7.30 -31.09
CA ASN A 410 16.14 8.50 -31.83
C ASN A 410 16.42 9.72 -30.93
N THR A 411 16.04 9.64 -29.65
CA THR A 411 16.25 10.68 -28.64
C THR A 411 17.25 10.26 -27.57
N GLN A 412 17.73 9.01 -27.53
CA GLN A 412 18.69 8.59 -26.49
C GLN A 412 19.97 9.43 -26.53
N PHE A 413 20.61 9.59 -25.36
CA PHE A 413 21.84 10.36 -25.22
C PHE A 413 22.99 9.69 -25.95
N SER A 414 23.54 10.39 -26.93
CA SER A 414 24.69 9.92 -27.73
C SER A 414 26.04 10.42 -27.19
N SER A 415 26.02 11.35 -26.22
CA SER A 415 27.21 11.95 -25.61
C SER A 415 27.02 12.33 -24.13
N LYS A 416 28.14 12.52 -23.40
CA LYS A 416 28.12 13.05 -22.01
C LYS A 416 27.40 14.40 -21.89
N ALA A 417 27.64 15.28 -22.86
CA ALA A 417 27.06 16.62 -22.85
C ALA A 417 25.54 16.58 -23.05
N GLU A 418 25.06 15.69 -23.93
CA GLU A 418 23.63 15.44 -24.11
C GLU A 418 23.01 14.79 -22.89
N ALA A 419 23.66 13.80 -22.27
CA ALA A 419 23.16 13.20 -21.03
C ALA A 419 23.02 14.22 -19.91
N LEU A 420 24.01 15.12 -19.76
CA LEU A 420 23.96 16.19 -18.77
C LEU A 420 22.84 17.18 -19.08
N LYS A 421 22.76 17.68 -20.32
CA LYS A 421 21.72 18.63 -20.76
C LYS A 421 20.32 18.01 -20.67
N GLY A 422 20.19 16.74 -21.03
CA GLY A 422 18.98 15.95 -20.94
C GLY A 422 18.52 15.85 -19.50
N LEU A 423 19.38 15.42 -18.57
CA LEU A 423 19.02 15.36 -17.15
C LEU A 423 18.69 16.75 -16.56
N GLU A 424 19.42 17.79 -16.96
CA GLU A 424 19.08 19.18 -16.61
C GLU A 424 17.68 19.57 -17.09
N SER A 425 17.34 19.18 -18.32
CA SER A 425 16.04 19.48 -18.93
C SER A 425 14.91 18.71 -18.28
N LEU A 426 15.09 17.42 -17.95
CA LEU A 426 14.10 16.58 -17.29
C LEU A 426 13.79 17.07 -15.88
N GLY A 427 14.77 17.67 -15.21
CA GLY A 427 14.56 18.39 -13.97
C GLY A 427 14.03 17.52 -12.82
N ILE A 428 14.27 16.22 -12.87
CA ILE A 428 13.87 15.22 -11.87
C ILE A 428 15.01 14.23 -11.60
N PRO A 429 15.12 13.68 -10.38
CA PRO A 429 16.09 12.64 -10.09
C PRO A 429 15.77 11.36 -10.87
N LEU A 430 16.77 10.80 -11.56
CA LEU A 430 16.64 9.53 -12.28
C LEU A 430 17.48 8.44 -11.65
N SER A 431 16.93 7.25 -11.47
CA SER A 431 17.75 6.10 -11.07
C SER A 431 18.87 5.86 -12.12
N ILE A 432 20.00 5.27 -11.72
CA ILE A 432 21.07 4.94 -12.69
C ILE A 432 20.51 4.07 -13.81
N ILE A 433 19.65 3.12 -13.48
CA ILE A 433 18.97 2.25 -14.45
C ILE A 433 18.13 3.08 -15.44
N SER A 434 17.36 4.05 -14.95
CA SER A 434 16.59 4.99 -15.77
C SER A 434 17.47 5.89 -16.66
N LEU A 435 18.69 6.22 -16.24
CA LEU A 435 19.65 6.94 -17.08
C LEU A 435 20.23 6.05 -18.18
N LEU A 436 20.55 4.79 -17.85
CA LEU A 436 21.14 3.85 -18.80
C LEU A 436 20.19 3.56 -19.96
N ILE A 437 18.88 3.37 -19.71
CA ILE A 437 17.90 3.17 -20.80
C ILE A 437 17.70 4.40 -21.68
N ARG A 438 18.02 5.61 -21.18
CA ARG A 438 18.00 6.86 -21.94
C ARG A 438 19.32 7.12 -22.66
N THR A 439 20.31 6.24 -22.52
CA THR A 439 21.63 6.34 -23.14
C THR A 439 21.70 5.35 -24.30
N GLU A 440 22.30 5.79 -25.40
CA GLU A 440 22.49 4.96 -26.59
C GLU A 440 23.32 3.71 -26.23
N SER A 441 23.01 2.57 -26.86
CA SER A 441 23.71 1.31 -26.61
C SER A 441 25.23 1.45 -26.88
N GLY A 442 26.05 0.95 -25.96
CA GLY A 442 27.52 1.05 -26.00
C GLY A 442 28.07 2.37 -25.44
N LYS A 443 27.21 3.30 -25.02
CA LYS A 443 27.58 4.61 -24.44
C LYS A 443 27.35 4.71 -22.93
N GLU A 444 27.06 3.60 -22.27
CA GLU A 444 26.71 3.52 -20.84
C GLU A 444 27.82 4.05 -19.92
N HIS A 445 29.08 3.90 -20.35
CA HIS A 445 30.26 4.40 -19.65
C HIS A 445 30.24 5.92 -19.42
N TYR A 446 29.52 6.69 -20.26
CA TYR A 446 29.35 8.13 -20.08
C TYR A 446 28.70 8.47 -18.74
N ILE A 447 27.73 7.68 -18.27
CA ILE A 447 27.07 7.91 -16.99
C ILE A 447 28.05 7.73 -15.83
N ASP A 448 28.90 6.70 -15.91
CA ASP A 448 29.92 6.42 -14.90
C ASP A 448 30.99 7.51 -14.82
N GLU A 449 31.41 8.01 -15.97
CA GLU A 449 32.36 9.12 -16.06
C GLU A 449 31.75 10.41 -15.50
N LEU A 450 30.49 10.73 -15.82
CA LEU A 450 29.80 11.89 -15.24
C LEU A 450 29.70 11.85 -13.70
N VAL A 451 29.53 10.65 -13.12
CA VAL A 451 29.54 10.45 -11.66
C VAL A 451 30.96 10.60 -11.09
N LYS A 452 31.99 10.07 -11.76
CA LYS A 452 33.40 10.21 -11.36
C LYS A 452 33.88 11.67 -11.42
N ASP A 453 33.46 12.38 -12.46
CA ASP A 453 33.75 13.81 -12.70
C ASP A 453 32.93 14.74 -11.79
N LYS A 454 32.08 14.17 -10.91
CA LYS A 454 31.18 14.89 -10.00
C LYS A 454 30.20 15.83 -10.70
N GLN A 455 29.93 15.62 -11.99
CA GLN A 455 28.88 16.33 -12.71
C GLN A 455 27.50 15.77 -12.35
N LEU A 456 27.45 14.48 -11.99
CA LEU A 456 26.30 13.82 -11.40
C LEU A 456 26.54 13.47 -9.93
N SER A 457 25.48 13.60 -9.14
CA SER A 457 25.43 13.22 -7.74
C SER A 457 24.40 12.12 -7.53
N LEU A 458 24.81 11.05 -6.85
CA LEU A 458 23.95 9.91 -6.53
C LEU A 458 23.49 10.01 -5.07
N GLY A 459 22.18 10.05 -4.85
CA GLY A 459 21.61 10.24 -3.51
C GLY A 459 20.21 9.69 -3.37
N LYS A 460 19.62 9.85 -2.19
CA LYS A 460 18.19 9.62 -1.95
C LYS A 460 17.49 10.95 -1.94
N PHE A 461 16.37 11.09 -2.65
CA PHE A 461 15.67 12.37 -2.78
C PHE A 461 14.17 12.10 -2.63
N GLY A 462 13.49 12.59 -1.59
CA GLY A 462 12.05 12.36 -1.42
C GLY A 462 11.64 10.87 -1.49
N SER A 463 10.63 10.55 -2.30
CA SER A 463 10.20 9.15 -2.56
C SER A 463 11.07 8.41 -3.59
N PHE A 464 12.06 9.07 -4.21
CA PHE A 464 13.03 8.41 -5.07
C PHE A 464 13.97 7.55 -4.22
N SER A 465 13.81 6.22 -4.31
CA SER A 465 14.56 5.24 -3.50
C SER A 465 16.07 5.49 -3.54
N ARG A 466 16.63 5.74 -4.73
CA ARG A 466 17.95 6.34 -5.04
C ARG A 466 17.91 6.95 -6.44
N GLY A 467 18.26 8.22 -6.57
CA GLY A 467 18.28 8.96 -7.83
C GLY A 467 19.63 9.62 -8.12
N SER A 468 19.80 10.03 -9.37
CA SER A 468 20.93 10.75 -9.91
C SER A 468 20.44 12.13 -10.31
N VAL A 469 21.15 13.16 -9.87
CA VAL A 469 20.85 14.56 -10.21
C VAL A 469 22.13 15.23 -10.68
N VAL A 470 21.97 16.28 -11.48
CA VAL A 470 23.06 17.19 -11.81
C VAL A 470 23.57 17.80 -10.50
N THR A 471 24.87 17.72 -10.22
CA THR A 471 25.42 18.08 -8.91
C THR A 471 25.11 19.52 -8.50
N ARG A 472 25.01 20.44 -9.47
CA ARG A 472 24.62 21.84 -9.20
C ARG A 472 23.21 21.96 -8.61
N ASP A 473 22.31 21.02 -8.90
CA ASP A 473 20.93 21.01 -8.43
C ASP A 473 20.74 20.15 -7.16
N TYR A 474 21.82 19.54 -6.62
CA TYR A 474 21.75 18.64 -5.48
C TYR A 474 20.95 19.22 -4.30
N TYR A 475 21.23 20.47 -3.92
CA TYR A 475 20.58 21.09 -2.77
C TYR A 475 19.10 21.42 -2.99
N ILE A 476 18.65 21.56 -4.24
CA ILE A 476 17.22 21.75 -4.55
C ILE A 476 16.46 20.48 -4.16
N PHE A 477 16.92 19.32 -4.64
CA PHE A 477 16.28 18.04 -4.33
C PHE A 477 16.53 17.57 -2.89
N ALA A 478 17.66 17.93 -2.29
CA ALA A 478 17.94 17.62 -0.89
C ALA A 478 16.95 18.26 0.10
N LYS A 479 16.28 19.34 -0.31
CA LYS A 479 15.24 19.98 0.51
C LYS A 479 13.87 19.30 0.40
N LEU A 480 13.70 18.26 -0.42
CA LEU A 480 12.44 17.49 -0.45
C LEU A 480 12.27 16.62 0.81
N SER A 481 13.36 16.18 1.44
CA SER A 481 13.31 15.31 2.61
C SER A 481 13.12 16.12 3.91
N PRO A 482 12.11 15.83 4.75
CA PRO A 482 11.81 16.59 5.97
C PRO A 482 12.72 16.28 7.16
N SER A 483 13.48 15.17 7.16
CA SER A 483 14.23 14.72 8.35
C SER A 483 15.72 15.07 8.28
N ARG A 484 16.23 15.80 9.29
CA ARG A 484 17.66 15.91 9.56
C ARG A 484 18.13 15.10 10.77
N TYR A 485 17.20 14.48 11.50
CA TYR A 485 17.53 13.78 12.73
C TYR A 485 18.16 12.42 12.42
N HIS A 486 19.36 12.22 12.94
CA HIS A 486 20.06 10.95 12.89
C HIS A 486 20.63 10.67 14.29
N GLY A 487 20.64 9.40 14.71
CA GLY A 487 21.02 9.01 16.07
C GLY A 487 22.53 8.89 16.24
N VAL A 488 22.94 8.49 17.45
CA VAL A 488 24.36 8.34 17.85
C VAL A 488 25.13 7.41 16.90
N LEU A 489 24.47 6.36 16.39
CA LEU A 489 25.09 5.41 15.47
C LEU A 489 25.38 6.06 14.12
N GLU A 490 24.43 6.81 13.57
CA GLU A 490 24.59 7.53 12.31
C GLU A 490 25.65 8.63 12.43
N GLU A 491 25.73 9.35 13.55
CA GLU A 491 26.82 10.31 13.82
C GLU A 491 28.19 9.62 13.82
N ARG A 492 28.30 8.46 14.46
CA ARG A 492 29.54 7.66 14.46
C ARG A 492 29.94 7.26 13.05
N VAL A 493 28.99 6.81 12.22
CA VAL A 493 29.23 6.45 10.81
C VAL A 493 29.67 7.69 10.01
N LEU A 494 28.97 8.82 10.18
CA LEU A 494 29.27 10.08 9.52
C LEU A 494 30.66 10.60 9.87
N ASN A 495 31.09 10.49 11.13
CA ASN A 495 32.41 10.91 11.57
C ASN A 495 33.53 10.13 10.88
N VAL A 496 33.37 8.81 10.73
CA VAL A 496 34.34 8.00 9.97
C VAL A 496 34.39 8.42 8.50
N ILE A 497 33.23 8.67 7.88
CA ILE A 497 33.16 9.16 6.49
C ILE A 497 33.81 10.54 6.36
N LYS A 498 33.60 11.46 7.31
CA LYS A 498 34.23 12.80 7.34
C LYS A 498 35.75 12.72 7.51
N GLN A 499 36.25 11.80 8.33
CA GLN A 499 37.69 11.59 8.56
C GLN A 499 38.39 10.99 7.33
N LYS A 500 37.75 10.01 6.66
CA LYS A 500 38.34 9.33 5.50
C LYS A 500 38.07 10.05 4.18
N GLU A 501 37.11 10.97 4.15
CA GLU A 501 36.58 11.74 3.01
C GLU A 501 35.96 10.90 1.87
N ARG A 502 36.51 9.72 1.59
CA ARG A 502 36.05 8.73 0.60
C ARG A 502 36.22 7.35 1.21
N ILE A 503 35.12 6.60 1.34
CA ILE A 503 35.18 5.26 1.93
C ILE A 503 34.18 4.32 1.26
N ASN A 504 34.58 3.08 1.01
CA ASN A 504 33.68 2.03 0.50
C ASN A 504 33.05 1.21 1.65
N PHE A 505 32.13 0.31 1.31
CA PHE A 505 31.31 -0.39 2.32
C PHE A 505 32.16 -1.30 3.21
N SER A 506 33.09 -2.03 2.59
CA SER A 506 34.00 -2.96 3.29
C SER A 506 34.92 -2.23 4.26
N GLN A 507 35.47 -1.08 3.86
CA GLN A 507 36.29 -0.22 4.70
C GLN A 507 35.50 0.37 5.87
N LEU A 508 34.28 0.84 5.62
CA LEU A 508 33.41 1.41 6.63
C LEU A 508 32.98 0.34 7.66
N LYS A 509 32.69 -0.87 7.18
CA LYS A 509 32.41 -2.04 8.04
C LYS A 509 33.60 -2.40 8.91
N ALA A 510 34.81 -2.48 8.34
CA ALA A 510 36.03 -2.78 9.08
C ALA A 510 36.32 -1.72 10.15
N ALA A 511 36.08 -0.44 9.86
CA ALA A 511 36.31 0.66 10.80
C ALA A 511 35.31 0.70 11.97
N LEU A 512 34.06 0.28 11.76
CA LEU A 512 32.99 0.43 12.75
C LEU A 512 32.63 -0.87 13.49
N ASN A 513 33.03 -2.02 12.96
CA ASN A 513 32.66 -3.36 13.45
C ASN A 513 31.13 -3.54 13.62
N LEU A 514 30.36 -3.15 12.60
CA LEU A 514 28.89 -3.25 12.57
C LEU A 514 28.44 -4.38 11.64
N SER A 515 27.25 -4.94 11.90
CA SER A 515 26.60 -5.86 10.98
C SER A 515 26.22 -5.16 9.67
N ASN A 516 26.13 -5.93 8.57
CA ASN A 516 25.81 -5.36 7.25
C ASN A 516 24.46 -4.61 7.28
N GLN A 517 23.44 -5.17 7.93
CA GLN A 517 22.10 -4.59 8.00
C GLN A 517 22.07 -3.28 8.77
N VAL A 518 22.73 -3.24 9.93
CA VAL A 518 22.84 -2.04 10.76
C VAL A 518 23.58 -0.92 10.02
N LEU A 519 24.68 -1.26 9.35
CA LEU A 519 25.46 -0.31 8.59
C LEU A 519 24.68 0.23 7.37
N LEU A 520 24.03 -0.64 6.59
CA LEU A 520 23.20 -0.22 5.45
C LEU A 520 22.03 0.67 5.87
N SER A 521 21.39 0.36 7.00
CA SER A 521 20.34 1.20 7.59
C SER A 521 20.87 2.59 7.98
N SER A 522 22.04 2.64 8.62
CA SER A 522 22.68 3.90 9.03
C SER A 522 23.08 4.75 7.82
N ILE A 523 23.72 4.14 6.82
CA ILE A 523 24.05 4.80 5.54
C ILE A 523 22.79 5.35 4.87
N SER A 524 21.72 4.54 4.79
CA SER A 524 20.46 4.96 4.18
C SER A 524 19.87 6.20 4.87
N LYS A 525 19.94 6.28 6.21
CA LYS A 525 19.46 7.46 6.95
C LYS A 525 20.33 8.69 6.69
N LEU A 526 21.66 8.53 6.62
CA LEU A 526 22.58 9.61 6.29
C LEU A 526 22.42 10.11 4.85
N GLU A 527 22.10 9.21 3.90
CA GLU A 527 21.73 9.57 2.53
C GLU A 527 20.42 10.37 2.51
N ASN A 528 19.40 9.94 3.28
CA ASN A 528 18.12 10.64 3.41
C ASN A 528 18.23 12.00 4.11
N SER A 529 19.17 12.16 5.04
CA SER A 529 19.45 13.44 5.69
C SER A 529 20.41 14.32 4.88
N HIS A 530 20.88 13.85 3.72
CA HIS A 530 21.78 14.56 2.81
C HIS A 530 23.10 14.98 3.48
N GLU A 531 23.59 14.18 4.42
CA GLU A 531 24.91 14.36 5.04
C GLU A 531 26.01 13.72 4.19
N ILE A 532 25.65 12.64 3.49
CA ILE A 532 26.54 11.90 2.59
C ILE A 532 25.90 11.71 1.21
N VAL A 533 26.76 11.49 0.23
CA VAL A 533 26.40 11.22 -1.17
C VAL A 533 27.22 10.04 -1.68
N GLN A 534 26.65 9.29 -2.62
CA GLN A 534 27.36 8.22 -3.31
C GLN A 534 28.14 8.78 -4.50
N SER A 535 29.31 8.20 -4.73
CA SER A 535 30.13 8.41 -5.93
C SER A 535 30.76 7.07 -6.34
N LYS A 536 31.53 7.07 -7.43
CA LYS A 536 32.31 5.91 -7.88
C LYS A 536 33.81 6.14 -7.70
N SER A 537 34.53 5.09 -7.30
CA SER A 537 36.00 5.07 -7.31
C SER A 537 36.53 4.96 -8.74
N VAL A 538 37.86 5.07 -8.90
CA VAL A 538 38.55 4.79 -10.18
C VAL A 538 38.23 3.37 -10.66
N SER A 539 38.19 2.41 -9.72
CA SER A 539 37.81 1.00 -9.94
C SER A 539 36.29 0.75 -10.03
N ASN A 540 35.49 1.79 -10.24
CA ASN A 540 34.02 1.73 -10.37
C ASN A 540 33.26 1.21 -9.14
N GLN A 541 33.90 1.15 -7.97
CA GLN A 541 33.26 0.75 -6.72
C GLN A 541 32.45 1.92 -6.12
N ILE A 542 31.30 1.61 -5.52
CA ILE A 542 30.51 2.60 -4.78
C ILE A 542 31.29 3.06 -3.55
N ILE A 543 31.43 4.38 -3.42
CA ILE A 543 32.04 5.05 -2.27
C ILE A 543 31.08 6.10 -1.72
N TRP A 544 31.17 6.36 -0.41
CA TRP A 544 30.46 7.43 0.26
C TRP A 544 31.39 8.59 0.59
N MET A 545 30.88 9.81 0.43
CA MET A 545 31.58 11.06 0.70
C MET A 545 30.67 12.02 1.47
N PRO A 546 31.22 12.91 2.33
CA PRO A 546 30.45 14.02 2.87
C PRO A 546 29.98 14.94 1.74
N VAL A 547 28.71 15.37 1.76
CA VAL A 547 28.16 16.26 0.71
C VAL A 547 28.98 17.53 0.56
N SER A 548 29.40 18.14 1.68
CA SER A 548 30.22 19.37 1.68
C SER A 548 31.55 19.23 0.93
N LYS A 549 32.13 18.03 0.90
CA LYS A 549 33.35 17.72 0.15
C LYS A 549 33.05 17.39 -1.31
N HIS A 550 31.94 16.71 -1.56
CA HIS A 550 31.51 16.35 -2.91
C HIS A 550 31.23 17.59 -3.76
N VAL A 551 30.46 18.54 -3.24
CA VAL A 551 30.05 19.76 -3.96
C VAL A 551 31.06 20.91 -3.88
N LYS A 552 32.22 20.71 -3.23
CA LYS A 552 33.23 21.75 -3.05
C LYS A 552 33.73 22.24 -4.43
N GLY A 553 33.64 23.55 -4.66
CA GLY A 553 34.05 24.18 -5.92
C GLY A 553 32.99 24.15 -7.03
N ILE A 554 31.82 23.55 -6.78
CA ILE A 554 30.70 23.54 -7.72
C ILE A 554 29.72 24.64 -7.30
N GLN A 555 29.34 25.51 -8.25
CA GLN A 555 28.31 26.52 -8.02
C GLN A 555 26.93 25.86 -7.92
N THR A 556 26.58 25.44 -6.71
CA THR A 556 25.27 24.83 -6.44
C THR A 556 24.16 25.87 -6.39
N ARG A 557 23.00 25.54 -6.97
CA ARG A 557 21.77 26.30 -6.81
C ARG A 557 21.21 26.00 -5.42
N LYS A 558 21.02 27.04 -4.62
CA LYS A 558 20.44 26.96 -3.29
C LYS A 558 19.28 27.94 -3.22
N PHE A 559 18.14 27.45 -2.75
CA PHE A 559 17.03 28.30 -2.34
C PHE A 559 17.18 28.66 -0.87
N GLU A 560 16.57 29.75 -0.42
CA GLU A 560 16.60 30.15 0.98
C GLU A 560 15.69 29.24 1.78
N THR A 561 14.45 29.07 1.30
CA THR A 561 13.44 28.28 1.98
C THR A 561 13.31 26.87 1.41
N GLN A 562 12.65 25.98 2.14
CA GLN A 562 12.30 24.65 1.64
C GLN A 562 11.20 24.71 0.59
N ARG A 563 10.22 25.61 0.80
CA ARG A 563 9.07 25.82 -0.09
C ARG A 563 9.48 26.29 -1.48
N GLU A 564 10.47 27.18 -1.59
CA GLU A 564 11.03 27.60 -2.89
C GLU A 564 11.60 26.43 -3.69
N SER A 565 12.28 25.49 -3.02
CA SER A 565 12.75 24.27 -3.68
C SER A 565 11.59 23.38 -4.12
N TRP A 566 10.51 23.31 -3.35
CA TRP A 566 9.31 22.59 -3.76
C TRP A 566 8.66 23.21 -5.00
N LEU A 567 8.51 24.52 -5.04
CA LEU A 567 7.97 25.25 -6.19
C LEU A 567 8.80 24.99 -7.46
N ASP A 568 10.12 25.08 -7.36
CA ASP A 568 11.03 24.81 -8.49
C ASP A 568 10.90 23.36 -9.00
N VAL A 569 10.91 22.38 -8.08
CA VAL A 569 10.79 20.96 -8.45
C VAL A 569 9.43 20.66 -9.08
N ILE A 570 8.33 21.15 -8.50
CA ILE A 570 6.98 20.93 -9.05
C ILE A 570 6.87 21.57 -10.44
N PHE A 571 7.38 22.79 -10.62
CA PHE A 571 7.36 23.45 -11.92
C PHE A 571 8.17 22.70 -12.97
N ARG A 572 9.36 22.19 -12.63
CA ARG A 572 10.16 21.34 -13.53
C ARG A 572 9.42 20.07 -13.93
N ILE A 573 8.80 19.38 -12.98
CA ILE A 573 7.98 18.18 -13.24
C ILE A 573 6.88 18.52 -14.25
N LEU A 574 6.14 19.61 -14.03
CA LEU A 574 5.07 20.06 -14.92
C LEU A 574 5.55 20.49 -16.30
N SER A 575 6.80 20.96 -16.42
CA SER A 575 7.40 21.43 -17.67
C SER A 575 7.96 20.30 -18.54
N THR A 576 8.09 19.08 -18.00
CA THR A 576 8.74 17.94 -18.65
C THR A 576 7.81 16.75 -18.88
N ASN A 577 6.60 16.82 -18.34
CA ASN A 577 5.60 15.76 -18.39
C ASN A 577 4.32 16.25 -19.06
N LEU A 578 3.48 15.32 -19.51
CA LEU A 578 2.09 15.60 -19.90
C LEU A 578 1.31 16.13 -18.68
N PRO A 579 0.10 16.70 -18.86
CA PRO A 579 -0.68 17.23 -17.75
C PRO A 579 -0.85 16.24 -16.59
N LEU A 580 -0.51 16.65 -15.37
CA LEU A 580 -0.49 15.80 -14.18
C LEU A 580 -1.52 16.24 -13.14
N THR A 581 -2.06 15.29 -12.40
CA THR A 581 -2.91 15.52 -11.22
C THR A 581 -2.06 15.74 -9.96
N ILE A 582 -2.70 16.26 -8.89
CA ILE A 582 -2.05 16.41 -7.58
C ILE A 582 -1.48 15.09 -7.07
N ASP A 583 -2.25 14.00 -7.16
CA ASP A 583 -1.84 12.69 -6.66
C ASP A 583 -0.59 12.17 -7.37
N GLN A 584 -0.49 12.38 -8.68
CA GLN A 584 0.68 11.95 -9.46
C GLN A 584 1.95 12.70 -9.00
N ILE A 585 1.85 14.02 -8.81
CA ILE A 585 2.98 14.85 -8.35
C ILE A 585 3.35 14.49 -6.90
N ALA A 586 2.35 14.28 -6.03
CA ALA A 586 2.55 13.87 -4.65
C ALA A 586 3.28 12.52 -4.56
N ASN A 587 2.85 11.52 -5.33
CA ASN A 587 3.49 10.21 -5.37
C ASN A 587 4.96 10.30 -5.81
N LEU A 588 5.26 11.12 -6.82
CA LEU A 588 6.62 11.29 -7.33
C LEU A 588 7.53 12.08 -6.38
N THR A 589 7.01 13.09 -5.70
CA THR A 589 7.82 13.99 -4.85
C THR A 589 7.90 13.53 -3.40
N GLY A 590 6.93 12.73 -2.93
CA GLY A 590 6.74 12.38 -1.53
C GLY A 590 6.09 13.50 -0.68
N LEU A 591 5.65 14.59 -1.31
CA LEU A 591 4.91 15.67 -0.64
C LEU A 591 3.44 15.27 -0.44
N SER A 592 2.79 15.82 0.59
CA SER A 592 1.35 15.60 0.78
C SER A 592 0.53 16.32 -0.29
N ASN A 593 -0.67 15.80 -0.59
CA ASN A 593 -1.59 16.44 -1.53
C ASN A 593 -1.87 17.91 -1.18
N THR A 594 -2.01 18.22 0.11
CA THR A 594 -2.21 19.59 0.59
C THR A 594 -0.98 20.48 0.31
N GLN A 595 0.24 19.96 0.48
CA GLN A 595 1.46 20.70 0.14
C GLN A 595 1.52 20.97 -1.37
N ILE A 596 1.22 19.97 -2.20
CA ILE A 596 1.17 20.14 -3.65
C ILE A 596 0.11 21.18 -4.05
N GLU A 597 -1.09 21.11 -3.50
CA GLU A 597 -2.17 22.04 -3.79
C GLU A 597 -1.81 23.49 -3.47
N VAL A 598 -1.21 23.75 -2.30
CA VAL A 598 -0.76 25.08 -1.90
C VAL A 598 0.31 25.63 -2.85
N ASN A 599 1.30 24.79 -3.21
CA ASN A 599 2.37 25.22 -4.11
C ASN A 599 1.88 25.43 -5.55
N ILE A 600 0.95 24.61 -6.04
CA ILE A 600 0.34 24.78 -7.37
C ILE A 600 -0.42 26.10 -7.47
N LYS A 601 -1.20 26.48 -6.45
CA LYS A 601 -1.90 27.78 -6.44
C LYS A 601 -0.94 28.95 -6.63
N GLU A 602 0.23 28.87 -6.01
CA GLU A 602 1.29 29.87 -6.17
C GLU A 602 1.95 29.82 -7.55
N LEU A 603 2.20 28.63 -8.11
CA LEU A 603 2.74 28.48 -9.47
C LEU A 603 1.77 28.97 -10.54
N ILE A 604 0.47 28.83 -10.34
CA ILE A 604 -0.55 29.40 -11.22
C ILE A 604 -0.42 30.93 -11.22
N ALA A 605 -0.30 31.55 -10.04
CA ALA A 605 -0.18 33.00 -9.90
C ALA A 605 1.16 33.57 -10.39
N SER A 606 2.27 32.84 -10.22
CA SER A 606 3.63 33.36 -10.39
C SER A 606 4.37 32.86 -11.64
N LYS A 607 4.03 31.66 -12.13
CA LYS A 607 4.75 30.97 -13.22
C LYS A 607 3.84 30.58 -14.39
N GLY A 608 2.56 30.98 -14.36
CA GLY A 608 1.63 30.72 -15.46
C GLY A 608 1.27 29.25 -15.63
N VAL A 609 1.38 28.44 -14.56
CA VAL A 609 0.84 27.06 -14.56
C VAL A 609 -0.66 27.14 -14.83
N ARG A 610 -1.16 26.24 -15.68
CA ARG A 610 -2.56 26.15 -16.06
C ARG A 610 -3.20 24.96 -15.37
N SER A 611 -4.44 25.15 -14.93
CA SER A 611 -5.28 24.08 -14.40
C SER A 611 -6.45 23.80 -15.35
N GLY A 612 -6.87 22.55 -15.42
CA GLY A 612 -7.99 22.15 -16.27
C GLY A 612 -8.11 20.65 -16.41
N ARG A 613 -8.96 20.21 -17.33
CA ARG A 613 -9.01 18.84 -17.82
C ARG A 613 -8.39 18.82 -19.21
N PHE A 614 -7.33 18.04 -19.39
CA PHE A 614 -6.58 17.98 -20.65
C PHE A 614 -6.63 16.59 -21.28
N MET A 615 -6.66 15.53 -20.46
CA MET A 615 -6.72 14.15 -20.93
C MET A 615 -8.12 13.54 -20.78
N GLU A 616 -8.59 12.80 -21.77
CA GLU A 616 -9.90 12.15 -21.77
C GLU A 616 -10.02 11.11 -20.66
N ASP A 617 -8.97 10.30 -20.47
CA ASP A 617 -8.92 9.16 -19.55
C ASP A 617 -8.83 9.57 -18.07
N GLU A 618 -8.62 10.85 -17.79
CA GLU A 618 -8.46 11.39 -16.43
C GLU A 618 -9.67 12.26 -16.07
N ASN A 619 -10.29 11.93 -14.94
CA ASN A 619 -11.47 12.66 -14.43
C ASN A 619 -11.11 13.71 -13.39
N LYS A 620 -9.85 13.74 -12.92
CA LYS A 620 -9.36 14.72 -11.95
C LYS A 620 -8.82 15.96 -12.65
N VAL A 621 -8.76 17.08 -11.90
CA VAL A 621 -8.10 18.30 -12.36
C VAL A 621 -6.61 18.03 -12.55
N GLN A 622 -6.10 18.47 -13.69
CA GLN A 622 -4.71 18.35 -14.10
C GLN A 622 -4.07 19.73 -14.19
N PHE A 623 -2.74 19.72 -14.14
CA PHE A 623 -1.90 20.90 -14.17
C PHE A 623 -0.82 20.72 -15.21
N THR A 624 -0.48 21.79 -15.91
CA THR A 624 0.52 21.78 -16.96
C THR A 624 1.07 23.19 -17.19
N THR A 625 2.10 23.32 -18.02
CA THR A 625 2.63 24.62 -18.44
C THR A 625 2.18 24.93 -19.87
N LYS A 626 2.27 26.21 -20.25
CA LYS A 626 1.92 26.64 -21.61
C LYS A 626 2.77 25.93 -22.66
N GLU A 627 4.06 25.73 -22.38
CA GLU A 627 5.00 25.07 -23.28
C GLU A 627 4.60 23.61 -23.56
N ILE A 628 4.05 22.91 -22.56
CA ILE A 628 3.52 21.55 -22.76
C ILE A 628 2.23 21.57 -23.57
N GLU A 629 1.30 22.50 -23.29
CA GLU A 629 0.07 22.63 -24.08
C GLU A 629 0.37 22.91 -25.56
N ASP A 630 1.28 23.84 -25.83
CA ASP A 630 1.70 24.22 -27.18
C ASP A 630 2.38 23.03 -27.89
N LEU A 631 3.20 22.25 -27.17
CA LEU A 631 3.87 21.06 -27.68
C LEU A 631 2.89 19.92 -28.00
N ILE A 632 1.88 19.68 -27.15
CA ILE A 632 0.81 18.70 -27.43
C ILE A 632 0.02 19.12 -28.67
N SER A 633 -0.35 20.40 -28.75
CA SER A 633 -1.11 20.95 -29.87
C SER A 633 -0.35 20.82 -31.19
N GLY A 634 0.96 21.13 -31.18
CA GLY A 634 1.83 20.98 -32.34
C GLY A 634 2.02 19.52 -32.77
N TYR A 635 2.18 18.61 -31.81
CA TYR A 635 2.33 17.18 -32.10
C TYR A 635 1.09 16.61 -32.79
N ILE A 636 -0.11 16.96 -32.31
CA ILE A 636 -1.37 16.49 -32.90
C ILE A 636 -1.56 17.06 -34.30
N TYR A 637 -1.27 18.36 -34.49
CA TYR A 637 -1.33 18.99 -35.81
C TYR A 637 -0.42 18.29 -36.83
N GLN A 638 0.82 17.96 -36.43
CA GLN A 638 1.76 17.24 -37.30
C GLN A 638 1.33 15.80 -37.61
N LYS A 639 0.71 15.13 -36.65
CA LYS A 639 0.20 13.76 -36.83
C LYS A 639 -0.98 13.72 -37.82
N ASP A 640 -1.85 14.73 -37.75
CA ASP A 640 -2.98 14.90 -38.68
C ASP A 640 -2.47 15.17 -40.13
N ASP A 641 -1.35 15.90 -40.29
CA ASP A 641 -0.75 16.20 -41.60
C ASP A 641 0.09 15.03 -42.18
N ASN A 642 0.71 14.20 -41.33
CA ASN A 642 1.64 13.13 -41.74
C ASN A 642 1.01 11.71 -41.75
N LEU A 643 -0.24 11.59 -42.19
CA LEU A 643 -1.02 10.33 -42.27
C LEU A 643 -0.39 9.16 -43.08
N ILE A 644 0.84 9.29 -43.62
CA ILE A 644 1.42 8.35 -44.60
C ILE A 644 2.84 7.83 -44.22
N GLN A 645 3.51 8.32 -43.17
CA GLN A 645 4.77 7.71 -42.77
C GLN A 645 4.53 6.51 -41.86
N ALA A 646 4.93 5.32 -42.31
CA ALA A 646 4.98 4.13 -41.48
C ALA A 646 5.93 4.39 -40.31
N GLU A 647 5.38 4.66 -39.13
CA GLU A 647 6.18 4.79 -37.92
C GLU A 647 6.96 3.48 -37.72
N SER A 648 8.28 3.60 -37.58
CA SER A 648 9.11 2.46 -37.20
C SER A 648 8.60 1.91 -35.88
N VAL A 649 8.35 0.60 -35.83
CA VAL A 649 7.91 -0.05 -34.60
C VAL A 649 9.05 -0.01 -33.59
N GLU A 650 8.80 0.68 -32.48
CA GLU A 650 9.76 0.86 -31.40
C GLU A 650 9.27 0.17 -30.13
N PHE A 651 10.19 -0.55 -29.47
CA PHE A 651 9.95 -1.21 -28.20
C PHE A 651 10.80 -0.55 -27.11
N THR A 652 10.15 -0.07 -26.05
CA THR A 652 10.81 0.67 -24.98
C THR A 652 10.67 -0.08 -23.66
N TYR A 653 11.79 -0.30 -22.98
CA TYR A 653 11.83 -0.86 -21.62
C TYR A 653 11.71 0.23 -20.56
N VAL A 654 10.73 0.12 -19.66
CA VAL A 654 10.49 1.08 -18.57
C VAL A 654 10.66 0.38 -17.20
N PRO A 655 11.74 0.66 -16.46
CA PRO A 655 12.02 0.02 -15.18
C PRO A 655 11.06 0.52 -14.09
N ARG A 656 10.86 -0.30 -13.05
CA ARG A 656 9.86 -0.04 -12.00
C ARG A 656 10.03 1.27 -11.21
N ASN A 657 11.25 1.78 -11.17
CA ASN A 657 11.60 3.03 -10.46
C ASN A 657 11.66 4.24 -11.39
N ASP A 658 11.26 4.10 -12.67
CA ASP A 658 11.25 5.22 -13.60
C ASP A 658 10.13 6.22 -13.25
N PRO A 659 10.39 7.54 -13.30
CA PRO A 659 9.36 8.54 -13.07
C PRO A 659 8.13 8.39 -13.96
N ILE A 660 8.28 7.92 -15.20
CA ILE A 660 7.13 7.69 -16.10
C ILE A 660 6.20 6.63 -15.51
N LEU A 661 6.75 5.52 -15.00
CA LEU A 661 5.93 4.49 -14.40
C LEU A 661 5.23 4.98 -13.14
N ILE A 662 5.91 5.78 -12.32
CA ILE A 662 5.34 6.36 -11.09
C ILE A 662 4.21 7.34 -11.42
N LEU A 663 4.43 8.25 -12.36
CA LEU A 663 3.46 9.28 -12.75
C LEU A 663 2.27 8.70 -13.51
N TYR A 664 2.50 7.82 -14.48
CA TYR A 664 1.45 7.30 -15.37
C TYR A 664 1.03 5.87 -15.02
N ARG A 665 1.26 5.45 -13.78
CA ARG A 665 0.94 4.10 -13.25
C ARG A 665 -0.45 3.66 -13.66
N ASN A 666 -1.44 4.53 -13.48
CA ASN A 666 -2.83 4.18 -13.75
C ASN A 666 -3.07 3.90 -15.23
N TYR A 667 -2.52 4.71 -16.13
CA TYR A 667 -2.61 4.47 -17.56
C TYR A 667 -1.87 3.18 -17.96
N LEU A 668 -0.62 3.04 -17.50
CA LEU A 668 0.27 1.96 -17.88
C LEU A 668 -0.18 0.58 -17.37
N LEU A 669 -0.72 0.51 -16.15
CA LEU A 669 -1.13 -0.76 -15.54
C LEU A 669 -2.59 -1.14 -15.80
N LYS A 670 -3.46 -0.21 -16.21
CA LYS A 670 -4.92 -0.44 -16.35
C LYS A 670 -5.29 -1.57 -17.30
N ARG A 671 -4.41 -1.93 -18.25
CA ARG A 671 -4.66 -3.01 -19.21
C ARG A 671 -4.31 -4.40 -18.69
N PHE A 672 -3.40 -4.49 -17.72
CA PHE A 672 -3.06 -5.75 -17.06
C PHE A 672 -4.11 -5.97 -15.96
N LYS A 673 -4.90 -7.05 -16.05
CA LYS A 673 -6.15 -7.28 -15.29
C LYS A 673 -5.99 -7.41 -13.77
N LEU A 674 -4.83 -7.08 -13.22
CA LEU A 674 -4.49 -7.18 -11.81
C LEU A 674 -4.95 -5.93 -11.04
N ARG A 675 -6.22 -5.92 -10.61
CA ARG A 675 -6.75 -4.88 -9.71
C ARG A 675 -5.92 -4.74 -8.42
N SER A 676 -5.29 -5.83 -7.98
CA SER A 676 -4.38 -5.88 -6.83
C SER A 676 -3.12 -5.03 -6.97
N LEU A 677 -2.74 -4.58 -8.18
CA LEU A 677 -1.60 -3.67 -8.35
C LEU A 677 -1.96 -2.21 -8.02
N PHE A 678 -3.23 -1.82 -8.11
CA PHE A 678 -3.66 -0.45 -7.80
C PHE A 678 -3.72 -0.16 -6.30
N SER A 679 -3.92 -1.19 -5.47
CA SER A 679 -3.95 -1.08 -4.00
C SER A 679 -2.55 -1.09 -3.37
N ARG A 680 -1.51 -1.52 -4.10
CA ARG A 680 -0.14 -1.53 -3.58
C ARG A 680 0.40 -0.10 -3.47
N SER A 681 1.01 0.21 -2.33
CA SER A 681 1.52 1.54 -2.00
C SER A 681 2.97 1.79 -2.43
N VAL A 682 3.72 0.75 -2.87
CA VAL A 682 5.17 0.85 -3.10
C VAL A 682 5.55 0.57 -4.56
N PRO A 683 6.36 1.46 -5.20
CA PRO A 683 6.93 1.27 -6.54
C PRO A 683 7.61 -0.07 -6.83
N SER A 684 8.15 -0.73 -5.80
CA SER A 684 8.83 -2.02 -5.94
C SER A 684 7.93 -3.14 -6.43
N ASP A 685 6.61 -3.00 -6.25
CA ASP A 685 5.66 -4.10 -6.35
C ASP A 685 4.85 -4.08 -7.65
N TYR A 686 5.10 -3.11 -8.53
CA TYR A 686 4.31 -2.88 -9.76
C TYR A 686 4.82 -3.65 -10.99
N GLY A 687 6.02 -4.24 -10.96
CA GLY A 687 6.67 -4.83 -12.14
C GLY A 687 7.34 -3.79 -13.04
N GLU A 688 8.04 -4.26 -14.09
CA GLU A 688 8.66 -3.41 -15.13
C GLU A 688 7.86 -3.54 -16.42
N ILE A 689 7.82 -2.52 -17.29
CA ILE A 689 6.88 -2.49 -18.43
C ILE A 689 7.64 -2.42 -19.75
N ILE A 690 7.11 -3.08 -20.77
CA ILE A 690 7.52 -2.90 -22.16
C ILE A 690 6.42 -2.16 -22.91
N LEU A 691 6.81 -1.09 -23.60
CA LEU A 691 5.94 -0.30 -24.45
C LEU A 691 6.23 -0.59 -25.92
N LYS A 692 5.21 -0.57 -26.77
CA LYS A 692 5.30 -0.54 -28.23
C LYS A 692 4.77 0.80 -28.72
N ASN A 693 5.62 1.67 -29.26
CA ASN A 693 5.25 3.04 -29.64
C ASN A 693 4.48 3.78 -28.53
N GLY A 694 4.89 3.62 -27.26
CA GLY A 694 4.21 4.23 -26.10
C GLY A 694 2.98 3.48 -25.56
N GLU A 695 2.50 2.43 -26.23
CA GLU A 695 1.41 1.57 -25.74
C GLU A 695 1.97 0.45 -24.85
N PRO A 696 1.46 0.23 -23.63
CA PRO A 696 1.94 -0.87 -22.78
C PRO A 696 1.49 -2.23 -23.33
N ILE A 697 2.46 -3.11 -23.61
CA ILE A 697 2.19 -4.43 -24.22
C ILE A 697 2.56 -5.62 -23.31
N ALA A 698 3.53 -5.44 -22.41
CA ALA A 698 3.96 -6.49 -21.50
C ALA A 698 4.36 -5.93 -20.13
N LEU A 699 4.11 -6.74 -19.10
CA LEU A 699 4.42 -6.49 -17.70
C LEU A 699 5.33 -7.60 -17.15
N LEU A 700 6.49 -7.20 -16.64
CA LEU A 700 7.55 -8.05 -16.13
C LEU A 700 7.48 -8.11 -14.60
N HIS A 701 7.08 -9.26 -14.07
CA HIS A 701 7.03 -9.53 -12.64
C HIS A 701 8.40 -9.99 -12.15
N ILE A 702 9.18 -9.11 -11.53
CA ILE A 702 10.54 -9.43 -11.07
C ILE A 702 10.54 -9.85 -9.60
N LYS A 703 11.13 -11.01 -9.30
CA LYS A 703 11.38 -11.49 -7.93
C LYS A 703 12.88 -11.58 -7.68
N LYS A 704 13.28 -11.27 -6.44
CA LYS A 704 14.67 -11.35 -5.99
C LYS A 704 14.85 -12.53 -5.06
N VAL A 705 15.64 -13.52 -5.47
CA VAL A 705 16.01 -14.68 -4.64
C VAL A 705 17.53 -14.72 -4.51
N GLU A 706 18.02 -14.76 -3.28
CA GLU A 706 19.46 -14.93 -2.97
C GLU A 706 20.40 -13.97 -3.73
N LYS A 707 19.96 -12.71 -3.90
CA LYS A 707 20.65 -11.62 -4.64
C LYS A 707 20.62 -11.72 -6.17
N VAL A 708 19.91 -12.69 -6.74
CA VAL A 708 19.64 -12.75 -8.17
C VAL A 708 18.22 -12.26 -8.45
N ASP A 709 18.11 -11.28 -9.35
CA ASP A 709 16.83 -10.82 -9.86
C ASP A 709 16.44 -11.73 -11.05
N PHE A 710 15.27 -12.38 -10.96
CA PHE A 710 14.70 -13.17 -12.04
C PHE A 710 13.30 -12.68 -12.40
N ILE A 711 12.95 -12.84 -13.66
CA ILE A 711 11.64 -12.54 -14.21
C ILE A 711 10.74 -13.73 -13.87
N HIS A 712 9.94 -13.57 -12.84
CA HIS A 712 9.02 -14.58 -12.38
C HIS A 712 7.91 -14.82 -13.40
N ASN A 713 7.35 -13.76 -14.00
CA ASN A 713 6.32 -13.89 -15.04
C ASN A 713 6.44 -12.73 -16.03
N ILE A 714 6.23 -13.01 -17.32
CA ILE A 714 6.01 -12.00 -18.35
C ILE A 714 4.53 -12.05 -18.72
N GLU A 715 3.76 -11.05 -18.33
CA GLU A 715 2.35 -10.94 -18.68
C GLU A 715 2.21 -10.06 -19.93
N ILE A 716 1.75 -10.65 -21.02
CA ILE A 716 1.62 -10.03 -22.34
C ILE A 716 0.14 -9.91 -22.63
N LEU A 717 -0.29 -8.75 -23.11
CA LEU A 717 -1.70 -8.59 -23.47
C LEU A 717 -2.07 -9.54 -24.62
N PRO A 718 -3.27 -10.16 -24.59
CA PRO A 718 -3.66 -11.19 -25.56
C PRO A 718 -3.51 -10.78 -27.03
N GLU A 719 -3.79 -9.50 -27.34
CA GLU A 719 -3.68 -8.91 -28.67
C GLU A 719 -2.23 -8.79 -29.21
N PHE A 720 -1.22 -8.98 -28.35
CA PHE A 720 0.21 -8.89 -28.68
C PHE A 720 0.95 -10.23 -28.52
N ASN A 721 0.22 -11.35 -28.38
CA ASN A 721 0.81 -12.66 -28.12
C ASN A 721 1.29 -13.40 -29.40
N ASP A 722 1.68 -12.67 -30.45
CA ASP A 722 2.25 -13.26 -31.65
C ASP A 722 3.78 -13.43 -31.53
N THR A 723 4.33 -14.41 -32.25
CA THR A 723 5.76 -14.75 -32.21
C THR A 723 6.67 -13.56 -32.53
N HIS A 724 6.28 -12.71 -33.48
CA HIS A 724 7.09 -11.56 -33.86
C HIS A 724 7.14 -10.53 -32.72
N THR A 725 6.00 -10.16 -32.13
CA THR A 725 5.96 -9.25 -30.97
C THR A 725 6.72 -9.81 -29.77
N LEU A 726 6.64 -11.12 -29.52
CA LEU A 726 7.43 -11.80 -28.48
C LEU A 726 8.94 -11.64 -28.70
N MET A 727 9.42 -11.80 -29.93
CA MET A 727 10.84 -11.58 -30.24
C MET A 727 11.28 -10.17 -29.86
N PHE A 728 10.51 -9.14 -30.22
CA PHE A 728 10.87 -7.76 -29.85
C PHE A 728 10.81 -7.50 -28.35
N ILE A 729 9.82 -8.07 -27.65
CA ILE A 729 9.76 -8.03 -26.18
C ILE A 729 11.06 -8.57 -25.58
N PHE A 730 11.50 -9.75 -26.03
CA PHE A 730 12.70 -10.37 -25.51
C PHE A 730 13.98 -9.61 -25.89
N SER A 731 14.06 -9.08 -27.12
CA SER A 731 15.16 -8.21 -27.54
C SER A 731 15.27 -6.96 -26.67
N ALA A 732 14.14 -6.32 -26.32
CA ALA A 732 14.13 -5.15 -25.43
C ALA A 732 14.62 -5.50 -24.02
N ILE A 733 14.25 -6.69 -23.49
CA ILE A 733 14.76 -7.19 -22.20
C ILE A 733 16.27 -7.43 -22.27
N GLN A 734 16.74 -8.07 -23.34
CA GLN A 734 18.16 -8.38 -23.52
C GLN A 734 19.00 -7.11 -23.68
N GLU A 735 18.54 -6.14 -24.47
CA GLU A 735 19.19 -4.84 -24.60
C GLU A 735 19.30 -4.16 -23.23
N PHE A 736 18.21 -4.11 -22.46
CA PHE A 736 18.22 -3.58 -21.10
C PHE A 736 19.25 -4.27 -20.19
N GLN A 737 19.36 -5.60 -20.26
CA GLN A 737 20.33 -6.33 -19.45
C GLN A 737 21.78 -6.04 -19.86
N ASN A 738 22.04 -5.92 -21.16
CA ASN A 738 23.35 -5.53 -21.68
C ASN A 738 23.77 -4.14 -21.17
N LYS A 739 22.81 -3.21 -21.04
CA LYS A 739 23.07 -1.87 -20.49
C LYS A 739 23.34 -1.86 -18.98
N THR A 740 22.79 -2.81 -18.21
CA THR A 740 22.71 -2.70 -16.74
C THR A 740 23.59 -3.64 -15.93
N ARG A 741 24.16 -4.70 -16.51
CA ARG A 741 24.85 -5.76 -15.75
C ARG A 741 26.31 -5.97 -16.16
N ASP A 742 27.17 -6.26 -15.16
CA ASP A 742 28.50 -6.84 -15.38
C ASP A 742 28.39 -8.15 -16.17
N GLU A 743 29.43 -8.50 -16.92
CA GLU A 743 29.44 -9.64 -17.87
C GLU A 743 28.95 -10.95 -17.23
N ASP A 744 29.32 -11.21 -15.97
CA ASP A 744 28.96 -12.42 -15.21
C ASP A 744 27.48 -12.50 -14.77
N LYS A 745 26.66 -11.48 -15.05
CA LYS A 745 25.25 -11.42 -14.61
C LYS A 745 24.25 -11.25 -15.77
N ARG A 746 24.69 -11.38 -17.02
CA ARG A 746 23.86 -11.14 -18.23
C ARG A 746 22.77 -12.20 -18.51
N THR A 747 22.69 -13.28 -17.73
CA THR A 747 21.66 -14.31 -17.93
C THR A 747 20.26 -13.84 -17.50
N ILE A 748 19.28 -13.91 -18.41
CA ILE A 748 17.86 -13.68 -18.12
C ILE A 748 17.28 -14.95 -17.50
N ARG A 749 16.87 -14.89 -16.23
CA ARG A 749 16.15 -16.01 -15.61
C ARG A 749 14.65 -15.78 -15.76
N ILE A 750 13.98 -16.59 -16.59
CA ILE A 750 12.53 -16.50 -16.82
C ILE A 750 11.88 -17.79 -16.29
N LYS A 751 10.80 -17.67 -15.52
CA LYS A 751 10.06 -18.85 -15.01
C LYS A 751 8.82 -19.17 -15.84
N GLN A 752 8.02 -18.17 -16.19
CA GLN A 752 6.75 -18.35 -16.92
C GLN A 752 6.40 -17.13 -17.77
N ILE A 753 5.54 -17.35 -18.77
CA ILE A 753 4.96 -16.33 -19.65
C ILE A 753 3.45 -16.51 -19.65
N ASN A 754 2.69 -15.45 -19.37
CA ASN A 754 1.23 -15.51 -19.20
C ASN A 754 0.78 -16.58 -18.21
N GLY A 755 1.58 -16.82 -17.16
CA GLY A 755 1.33 -17.88 -16.17
C GLY A 755 1.65 -19.30 -16.65
N ILE A 756 2.11 -19.49 -17.89
CA ILE A 756 2.53 -20.79 -18.44
C ILE A 756 3.99 -21.04 -18.08
N PRO A 757 4.31 -22.06 -17.27
CA PRO A 757 5.70 -22.39 -16.92
C PRO A 757 6.50 -22.80 -18.17
N LEU A 758 7.72 -22.28 -18.34
CA LEU A 758 8.57 -22.62 -19.49
C LEU A 758 8.94 -24.11 -19.56
N LEU A 759 8.94 -24.81 -18.41
CA LEU A 759 9.18 -26.26 -18.33
C LEU A 759 7.94 -27.12 -18.67
N SER A 760 6.76 -26.51 -18.77
CA SER A 760 5.54 -27.24 -19.11
C SER A 760 5.51 -27.61 -20.59
N ASN A 761 4.69 -28.58 -20.97
CA ASN A 761 4.50 -28.91 -22.39
C ASN A 761 3.98 -27.72 -23.20
N GLU A 762 3.11 -26.90 -22.61
CA GLU A 762 2.57 -25.67 -23.19
C GLU A 762 3.64 -24.56 -23.29
N GLY A 763 4.65 -24.61 -22.43
CA GLY A 763 5.76 -23.65 -22.41
C GLY A 763 6.89 -23.93 -23.41
N LYS A 764 6.90 -25.11 -24.06
CA LYS A 764 7.99 -25.54 -24.95
C LYS A 764 8.21 -24.62 -26.14
N ASP A 765 7.14 -24.07 -26.71
CA ASP A 765 7.24 -23.16 -27.85
C ASP A 765 7.91 -21.83 -27.45
N TYR A 766 7.62 -21.33 -26.25
CA TYR A 766 8.29 -20.15 -25.70
C TYR A 766 9.76 -20.44 -25.37
N ALA A 767 10.05 -21.60 -24.78
CA ALA A 767 11.43 -22.02 -24.48
C ALA A 767 12.25 -22.13 -25.76
N LYS A 768 11.70 -22.79 -26.79
CA LYS A 768 12.33 -22.91 -28.10
C LYS A 768 12.57 -21.55 -28.75
N LEU A 769 11.61 -20.63 -28.69
CA LEU A 769 11.78 -19.27 -29.20
C LEU A 769 12.95 -18.54 -28.52
N LEU A 770 13.09 -18.67 -27.20
CA LEU A 770 14.22 -18.10 -26.45
C LEU A 770 15.56 -18.74 -26.84
N GLU A 771 15.59 -20.05 -27.08
CA GLU A 771 16.76 -20.78 -27.58
C GLU A 771 17.16 -20.30 -28.99
N ASP A 772 16.17 -20.20 -29.90
CA ASP A 772 16.37 -19.75 -31.27
C ASP A 772 16.90 -18.31 -31.33
N MET A 773 16.51 -17.46 -30.37
CA MET A 773 17.02 -16.09 -30.22
C MET A 773 18.42 -16.00 -29.60
N GLN A 774 19.02 -17.12 -29.19
CA GLN A 774 20.31 -17.16 -28.47
C GLN A 774 20.33 -16.26 -27.23
N ILE A 775 19.18 -16.12 -26.58
CA ILE A 775 19.10 -15.41 -25.32
C ILE A 775 19.68 -16.34 -24.25
N ASP A 776 20.67 -15.88 -23.50
CA ASP A 776 21.16 -16.63 -22.35
C ASP A 776 20.08 -16.67 -21.28
N PHE A 777 19.27 -17.75 -21.25
CA PHE A 777 18.26 -17.96 -20.23
C PHE A 777 18.52 -19.21 -19.38
N GLN A 778 18.19 -19.11 -18.09
CA GLN A 778 18.16 -20.26 -17.19
C GLN A 778 16.71 -20.52 -16.79
N ILE A 779 16.24 -21.72 -17.13
CA ILE A 779 14.97 -22.22 -16.64
C ILE A 779 15.17 -22.72 -15.21
N LEU A 780 14.49 -22.09 -14.26
CA LEU A 780 14.54 -22.50 -12.86
C LEU A 780 13.46 -23.57 -12.61
N SER A 781 13.90 -24.73 -12.12
CA SER A 781 13.03 -25.81 -11.63
C SER A 781 12.19 -25.37 -10.45
#